data_AF-W4D2A5-F1
#
_entry.id   AF-W4D2A5-F1
#
_cell.length_a   1.000
_cell.length_b   1.000
_cell.length_c   1.000
_cell.angle_alpha   90.00
_cell.angle_beta   90.00
_cell.angle_gamma   90.00
#
_symmetry.space_group_name_H-M   'P 1'
#
loop_
_entity.id
_entity.type
_entity.pdbx_description
1 polymer ?
#
loop_
_entity_poly.entity_id
_entity_poly.type
_entity_poly.pdbx_seq_one_letter_code
_entity_poly.pdbx_strand_id
1 'polypeptide(L)'
;MVSLFSFLEEAHSGLSVLAVDAEEAVWSNPRATLTQGRLFSEELASIVSKQENLENVFALKYHERIHKLSREGILPEEIKTSFEWLRLSGNQASHDVKLIPIELAITAHRHIFALASWYVESYGSLEIETPAYQMPFQPSKSSPDLVTNELVSEHLGQLLNEQIETKLLPTLTEQFKFLHESISKVAGSLDEWTRQQPVSLEEGNLGASTTGIATSKNAIELIESSHSSKKLEIGNYLVGRGLLTIDKRPNNGALWVIGGWELKDELFSLKDQGLYFKFARKGSQSTKRQPAWFLTGKDPSAERYLNVQENQEQDKVRILDDLEIVLESVIGDLSINDLTEGIPDSSAQVIIELDQPRNEANPNVQETTEAVLGERLDVASVDLEDIVLTFQQREICFPASMSDFSLDGLQIIGCDALLRSMRDEQGWTSISNLPHDLFEITENVSGAGAKTVAKFIKQLEQSIQDEKKLIGSGNRKVNLVIAYRALKKKLGRRPTYLEVHQQGTCDSKEFRLLFGSYYLFLLKSKELDKQETAVAQRYEQWLLEAESTIMRKSYKMVVLLSMLERGMDDWLQPITADESAPFFYAYYMDDQNRKSIDFSDDETRKLWDEPLEKTARLITRMPMSTWGSSSNRVVSYNKGQFKLLLNVRENDREILYEWTREICEYRLTSYFERKSES
;
A
#
# COMPACT_ATOMS: atom_id res chain seq x y z
N MET A 1 40.20 -1.49 -6.59
CA MET A 1 39.24 -2.15 -7.50
C MET A 1 38.07 -1.19 -7.64
N VAL A 2 37.39 -1.12 -8.79
CA VAL A 2 36.14 -0.33 -8.88
C VAL A 2 35.04 -1.18 -8.25
N SER A 3 34.22 -0.57 -7.38
CA SER A 3 33.09 -1.25 -6.73
C SER A 3 32.04 -1.69 -7.75
N LEU A 4 31.41 -2.85 -7.56
CA LEU A 4 30.28 -3.27 -8.39
C LEU A 4 29.09 -2.30 -8.28
N PHE A 5 29.00 -1.54 -7.19
CA PHE A 5 27.91 -0.59 -6.92
C PHE A 5 28.14 0.83 -7.43
N SER A 6 29.26 1.11 -8.09
CA SER A 6 29.59 2.49 -8.53
C SER A 6 28.56 3.11 -9.50
N PHE A 7 27.78 2.29 -10.21
CA PHE A 7 26.67 2.75 -11.05
C PHE A 7 25.55 3.45 -10.26
N LEU A 8 25.41 3.13 -8.97
CA LEU A 8 24.36 3.67 -8.11
C LEU A 8 24.63 5.10 -7.64
N GLU A 9 25.85 5.61 -7.80
CA GLU A 9 26.26 6.95 -7.35
C GLU A 9 25.47 8.07 -8.06
N GLU A 10 25.24 7.94 -9.37
CA GLU A 10 24.44 8.89 -10.16
C GLU A 10 22.95 8.84 -9.77
N ALA A 11 22.41 7.67 -9.44
CA ALA A 11 21.01 7.50 -9.07
C ALA A 11 20.73 7.94 -7.62
N HIS A 12 21.58 7.56 -6.66
CA HIS A 12 21.49 7.96 -5.26
C HIS A 12 22.78 7.66 -4.47
N SER A 13 23.65 8.66 -4.31
CA SER A 13 24.92 8.56 -3.56
C SER A 13 24.78 7.95 -2.16
N GLY A 14 23.71 8.26 -1.42
CA GLY A 14 23.48 7.68 -0.08
C GLY A 14 23.20 6.17 -0.08
N LEU A 15 22.72 5.60 -1.20
CA LEU A 15 22.54 4.15 -1.35
C LEU A 15 23.83 3.51 -1.87
N SER A 16 24.53 4.19 -2.79
CA SER A 16 25.87 3.82 -3.26
C SER A 16 26.83 3.60 -2.09
N VAL A 17 26.97 4.56 -1.18
CA VAL A 17 27.82 4.43 0.03
C VAL A 17 27.48 3.19 0.85
N LEU A 18 26.19 2.94 1.16
CA LEU A 18 25.77 1.77 1.94
C LEU A 18 26.08 0.44 1.23
N ALA A 19 26.03 0.42 -0.10
CA ALA A 19 26.31 -0.78 -0.89
C ALA A 19 27.82 -1.03 -1.08
N VAL A 20 28.61 0.03 -1.28
CA VAL A 20 30.09 -0.03 -1.30
C VAL A 20 30.62 -0.49 0.06
N ASP A 21 30.15 0.10 1.16
CA ASP A 21 30.49 -0.32 2.54
C ASP A 21 30.13 -1.79 2.80
N ALA A 22 29.04 -2.28 2.21
CA ALA A 22 28.66 -3.70 2.30
C ALA A 22 29.60 -4.60 1.49
N GLU A 23 30.01 -4.19 0.28
CA GLU A 23 30.94 -4.94 -0.58
C GLU A 23 32.33 -5.09 0.06
N GLU A 24 32.91 -4.00 0.58
CA GLU A 24 34.21 -4.03 1.27
C GLU A 24 34.18 -4.91 2.54
N ALA A 25 33.00 -5.02 3.17
CA ALA A 25 32.80 -5.81 4.37
C ALA A 25 32.64 -7.33 4.12
N VAL A 26 32.36 -7.80 2.89
CA VAL A 26 31.93 -9.21 2.66
C VAL A 26 32.90 -10.24 3.24
N TRP A 27 34.19 -10.06 2.99
CA TRP A 27 35.24 -11.01 3.42
C TRP A 27 35.88 -10.66 4.77
N SER A 28 35.75 -9.42 5.22
CA SER A 28 36.42 -8.89 6.42
C SER A 28 35.51 -8.88 7.65
N ASN A 29 34.22 -8.58 7.44
CA ASN A 29 33.20 -8.48 8.48
C ASN A 29 31.79 -8.83 7.92
N PRO A 30 31.44 -10.13 7.87
CA PRO A 30 30.11 -10.58 7.43
C PRO A 30 28.94 -9.94 8.19
N ARG A 31 29.13 -9.56 9.47
CA ARG A 31 28.10 -8.85 10.27
C ARG A 31 27.87 -7.43 9.77
N ALA A 32 28.94 -6.70 9.42
CA ALA A 32 28.80 -5.37 8.83
C ALA A 32 28.07 -5.43 7.49
N THR A 33 28.39 -6.38 6.62
CA THR A 33 27.69 -6.59 5.33
C THR A 33 26.17 -6.72 5.52
N LEU A 34 25.74 -7.57 6.45
CA LEU A 34 24.31 -7.77 6.76
C LEU A 34 23.65 -6.55 7.41
N THR A 35 24.41 -5.80 8.21
CA THR A 35 23.92 -4.56 8.86
C THR A 35 23.74 -3.45 7.83
N GLN A 36 24.72 -3.25 6.94
CA GLN A 36 24.64 -2.28 5.84
C GLN A 36 23.56 -2.67 4.83
N GLY A 37 23.44 -3.96 4.49
CA GLY A 37 22.35 -4.45 3.64
C GLY A 37 20.96 -4.19 4.20
N ARG A 38 20.79 -4.28 5.53
CA ARG A 38 19.55 -3.85 6.18
C ARG A 38 19.33 -2.34 6.02
N LEU A 39 20.32 -1.50 6.34
CA LEU A 39 20.20 -0.03 6.21
C LEU A 39 19.89 0.39 4.77
N PHE A 40 20.59 -0.18 3.79
CA PHE A 40 20.34 -0.02 2.37
C PHE A 40 18.88 -0.32 2.03
N SER A 41 18.37 -1.48 2.47
CA SER A 41 16.99 -1.90 2.19
C SER A 41 15.94 -1.04 2.92
N GLU A 42 16.25 -0.49 4.09
CA GLU A 42 15.36 0.41 4.85
C GLU A 42 15.28 1.81 4.19
N GLU A 43 16.42 2.37 3.76
CA GLU A 43 16.49 3.63 3.03
C GLU A 43 15.92 3.53 1.60
N LEU A 44 16.19 2.46 0.87
CA LEU A 44 15.63 2.25 -0.47
C LEU A 44 14.09 2.17 -0.41
N ALA A 45 13.54 1.41 0.55
CA ALA A 45 12.09 1.38 0.75
C ALA A 45 11.54 2.79 1.05
N SER A 46 12.22 3.55 1.92
CA SER A 46 11.90 4.95 2.27
C SER A 46 11.89 5.88 1.05
N ILE A 47 12.85 5.73 0.13
CA ILE A 47 12.94 6.51 -1.12
C ILE A 47 11.78 6.16 -2.06
N VAL A 48 11.56 4.89 -2.36
CA VAL A 48 10.48 4.45 -3.27
C VAL A 48 9.10 4.84 -2.72
N SER A 49 8.85 4.65 -1.42
CA SER A 49 7.59 5.05 -0.78
C SER A 49 7.31 6.56 -0.87
N LYS A 50 8.35 7.41 -0.90
CA LYS A 50 8.19 8.85 -1.14
C LYS A 50 7.92 9.15 -2.62
N GLN A 51 8.67 8.53 -3.54
CA GLN A 51 8.49 8.70 -4.99
C GLN A 51 7.11 8.24 -5.49
N GLU A 52 6.57 7.20 -4.85
CA GLU A 52 5.22 6.65 -5.10
C GLU A 52 4.11 7.34 -4.29
N ASN A 53 4.40 8.45 -3.58
CA ASN A 53 3.44 9.21 -2.78
C ASN A 53 2.69 8.37 -1.71
N LEU A 54 3.36 7.34 -1.16
CA LEU A 54 2.80 6.43 -0.17
C LEU A 54 3.18 6.75 1.29
N GLU A 55 3.97 7.79 1.57
CA GLU A 55 4.18 8.21 2.96
C GLU A 55 2.89 8.80 3.56
N ASN A 56 2.55 8.35 4.78
CA ASN A 56 1.40 8.85 5.51
C ASN A 56 1.80 10.06 6.38
N VAL A 57 0.81 10.76 6.97
CA VAL A 57 1.02 11.81 7.99
C VAL A 57 1.84 11.31 9.20
N PHE A 58 1.85 9.99 9.44
CA PHE A 58 2.72 9.33 10.40
C PHE A 58 3.74 8.47 9.65
N ALA A 59 5.02 8.58 10.03
CA ALA A 59 6.10 7.80 9.44
C ALA A 59 5.83 6.28 9.58
N LEU A 60 5.86 5.57 8.45
CA LEU A 60 5.73 4.10 8.43
C LEU A 60 6.99 3.44 8.99
N LYS A 61 6.82 2.35 9.75
CA LYS A 61 7.95 1.47 10.10
C LYS A 61 8.40 0.69 8.86
N TYR A 62 9.66 0.26 8.84
CA TYR A 62 10.23 -0.45 7.69
C TYR A 62 9.37 -1.63 7.17
N HIS A 63 8.94 -2.54 8.05
CA HIS A 63 8.08 -3.66 7.63
C HIS A 63 6.68 -3.23 7.14
N GLU A 64 6.09 -2.19 7.76
CA GLU A 64 4.80 -1.62 7.33
C GLU A 64 4.94 -1.01 5.92
N ARG A 65 6.10 -0.42 5.61
CA ARG A 65 6.43 0.14 4.31
C ARG A 65 6.58 -0.92 3.22
N ILE A 66 7.31 -2.03 3.47
CA ILE A 66 7.40 -3.16 2.54
C ILE A 66 6.01 -3.72 2.23
N HIS A 67 5.21 -4.00 3.27
CA HIS A 67 3.85 -4.53 3.08
C HIS A 67 2.93 -3.55 2.33
N LYS A 68 3.07 -2.24 2.54
CA LYS A 68 2.32 -1.23 1.79
C LYS A 68 2.75 -1.24 0.31
N LEU A 69 4.05 -1.16 0.02
CA LEU A 69 4.57 -1.16 -1.36
C LEU A 69 4.17 -2.44 -2.12
N SER A 70 4.26 -3.61 -1.49
CA SER A 70 3.80 -4.88 -2.09
C SER A 70 2.29 -4.91 -2.32
N ARG A 71 1.47 -4.46 -1.35
CA ARG A 71 0.00 -4.39 -1.51
C ARG A 71 -0.45 -3.46 -2.64
N GLU A 72 0.29 -2.40 -2.89
CA GLU A 72 0.03 -1.43 -3.97
C GLU A 72 0.61 -1.87 -5.33
N GLY A 73 1.19 -3.08 -5.41
CA GLY A 73 1.73 -3.66 -6.65
C GLY A 73 3.05 -3.06 -7.12
N ILE A 74 3.78 -2.34 -6.25
CA ILE A 74 5.04 -1.66 -6.59
C ILE A 74 6.25 -2.58 -6.47
N LEU A 75 6.18 -3.61 -5.60
CA LEU A 75 7.23 -4.61 -5.42
C LEU A 75 6.80 -5.93 -6.06
N PRO A 76 7.51 -6.41 -7.10
CA PRO A 76 7.48 -7.82 -7.50
C PRO A 76 7.86 -8.73 -6.31
N GLU A 77 7.42 -9.99 -6.34
CA GLU A 77 7.60 -10.90 -5.21
C GLU A 77 9.09 -11.22 -4.95
N GLU A 78 9.93 -11.23 -5.99
CA GLU A 78 11.39 -11.42 -5.92
C GLU A 78 12.09 -10.24 -5.22
N ILE A 79 11.63 -9.01 -5.52
CA ILE A 79 12.15 -7.76 -4.96
C ILE A 79 11.72 -7.64 -3.50
N LYS A 80 10.43 -7.88 -3.21
CA LYS A 80 9.89 -7.99 -1.85
C LYS A 80 10.62 -9.06 -1.03
N THR A 81 10.89 -10.24 -1.59
CA THR A 81 11.66 -11.30 -0.94
C THR A 81 13.07 -10.81 -0.58
N SER A 82 13.70 -10.03 -1.45
CA SER A 82 15.02 -9.44 -1.19
C SER A 82 14.99 -8.39 -0.05
N PHE A 83 13.96 -7.53 0.01
CA PHE A 83 13.75 -6.63 1.16
C PHE A 83 13.52 -7.41 2.47
N GLU A 84 12.62 -8.40 2.45
CA GLU A 84 12.30 -9.20 3.64
C GLU A 84 13.49 -10.02 4.14
N TRP A 85 14.29 -10.59 3.23
CA TRP A 85 15.51 -11.32 3.55
C TRP A 85 16.55 -10.41 4.21
N LEU A 86 16.87 -9.25 3.62
CA LEU A 86 17.82 -8.29 4.21
C LEU A 86 17.33 -7.76 5.55
N ARG A 87 16.02 -7.51 5.70
CA ARG A 87 15.40 -7.12 6.97
C ARG A 87 15.60 -8.20 8.05
N LEU A 88 15.29 -9.46 7.75
CA LEU A 88 15.36 -10.54 8.74
C LEU A 88 16.82 -10.90 9.07
N SER A 89 17.65 -11.13 8.06
CA SER A 89 19.05 -11.53 8.23
C SER A 89 19.88 -10.41 8.88
N GLY A 90 19.66 -9.14 8.53
CA GLY A 90 20.34 -8.01 9.17
C GLY A 90 19.87 -7.76 10.62
N ASN A 91 18.59 -7.98 10.93
CA ASN A 91 18.11 -7.97 12.32
C ASN A 91 18.79 -9.07 13.15
N GLN A 92 18.85 -10.30 12.61
CA GLN A 92 19.53 -11.40 13.28
C GLN A 92 21.02 -11.11 13.49
N ALA A 93 21.72 -10.62 12.46
CA ALA A 93 23.13 -10.24 12.54
C ALA A 93 23.43 -9.17 13.60
N SER A 94 22.49 -8.24 13.82
CA SER A 94 22.60 -7.15 14.79
C SER A 94 22.44 -7.61 16.25
N HIS A 95 21.74 -8.72 16.49
CA HIS A 95 21.40 -9.20 17.84
C HIS A 95 22.07 -10.53 18.23
N ASP A 96 22.43 -11.38 17.27
CA ASP A 96 23.12 -12.65 17.54
C ASP A 96 24.62 -12.41 17.73
N VAL A 97 25.15 -12.88 18.85
CA VAL A 97 26.57 -12.78 19.22
C VAL A 97 27.43 -13.77 18.42
N LYS A 98 26.82 -14.85 17.87
CA LYS A 98 27.52 -15.90 17.13
C LYS A 98 28.31 -15.37 15.92
N LEU A 99 29.30 -16.16 15.51
CA LEU A 99 30.01 -15.95 14.24
C LEU A 99 29.02 -16.14 13.07
N ILE A 100 29.08 -15.22 12.11
CA ILE A 100 28.21 -15.22 10.94
C ILE A 100 28.96 -15.88 9.77
N PRO A 101 28.40 -16.92 9.13
CA PRO A 101 28.97 -17.54 7.94
C PRO A 101 29.15 -16.53 6.79
N ILE A 102 30.23 -16.64 6.02
CA ILE A 102 30.57 -15.71 4.92
C ILE A 102 29.55 -15.84 3.78
N GLU A 103 28.97 -17.03 3.62
CA GLU A 103 27.89 -17.36 2.68
C GLU A 103 26.67 -16.45 2.86
N LEU A 104 26.35 -16.04 4.10
CA LEU A 104 25.28 -15.08 4.36
C LEU A 104 25.64 -13.65 3.92
N ALA A 105 26.91 -13.24 4.03
CA ALA A 105 27.36 -11.95 3.53
C ALA A 105 27.36 -11.90 1.99
N ILE A 106 27.79 -12.97 1.32
CA ILE A 106 27.68 -13.12 -0.14
C ILE A 106 26.21 -13.10 -0.58
N THR A 107 25.32 -13.77 0.16
CA THR A 107 23.88 -13.75 -0.13
C THR A 107 23.29 -12.35 0.05
N ALA A 108 23.70 -11.63 1.11
CA ALA A 108 23.31 -10.25 1.34
C ALA A 108 23.76 -9.33 0.19
N HIS A 109 25.04 -9.43 -0.22
CA HIS A 109 25.60 -8.71 -1.36
C HIS A 109 24.77 -8.91 -2.64
N ARG A 110 24.35 -10.15 -2.93
CA ARG A 110 23.46 -10.45 -4.07
C ARG A 110 22.08 -9.79 -3.95
N HIS A 111 21.48 -9.77 -2.76
CA HIS A 111 20.19 -9.10 -2.55
C HIS A 111 20.30 -7.57 -2.63
N ILE A 112 21.38 -6.97 -2.10
CA ILE A 112 21.67 -5.53 -2.26
C ILE A 112 21.79 -5.19 -3.76
N PHE A 113 22.51 -6.02 -4.52
CA PHE A 113 22.63 -5.85 -5.96
C PHE A 113 21.30 -5.96 -6.71
N ALA A 114 20.49 -6.99 -6.43
CA ALA A 114 19.17 -7.13 -7.05
C ALA A 114 18.27 -5.91 -6.77
N LEU A 115 18.28 -5.39 -5.54
CA LEU A 115 17.54 -4.19 -5.17
C LEU A 115 18.10 -2.91 -5.83
N ALA A 116 19.42 -2.79 -5.95
CA ALA A 116 20.06 -1.66 -6.61
C ALA A 116 19.76 -1.61 -8.12
N SER A 117 19.87 -2.75 -8.81
CA SER A 117 19.54 -2.88 -10.23
C SER A 117 18.07 -2.54 -10.49
N TRP A 118 17.14 -3.17 -9.76
CA TRP A 118 15.71 -2.89 -9.87
C TRP A 118 15.36 -1.40 -9.65
N TYR A 119 16.01 -0.75 -8.68
CA TYR A 119 15.80 0.68 -8.43
C TYR A 119 16.28 1.55 -9.60
N VAL A 120 17.46 1.26 -10.15
CA VAL A 120 17.99 2.01 -11.32
C VAL A 120 17.16 1.74 -12.57
N GLU A 121 16.74 0.50 -12.81
CA GLU A 121 15.89 0.13 -13.95
C GLU A 121 14.50 0.77 -13.88
N SER A 122 13.93 0.91 -12.69
CA SER A 122 12.58 1.47 -12.48
C SER A 122 12.57 3.00 -12.34
N TYR A 123 13.61 3.61 -11.76
CA TYR A 123 13.62 5.03 -11.36
C TYR A 123 14.86 5.82 -11.82
N GLY A 124 15.92 5.16 -12.31
CA GLY A 124 17.23 5.73 -12.63
C GLY A 124 17.34 6.44 -14.00
N SER A 125 18.54 6.95 -14.29
CA SER A 125 18.90 7.58 -15.57
C SER A 125 19.35 6.55 -16.62
N LEU A 126 19.21 6.87 -17.91
CA LEU A 126 19.67 6.01 -19.02
C LEU A 126 21.18 6.03 -19.24
N GLU A 127 21.86 7.02 -18.67
CA GLU A 127 23.33 7.08 -18.73
C GLU A 127 23.96 6.05 -17.76
N ILE A 128 23.13 5.44 -16.89
CA ILE A 128 23.53 4.42 -15.92
C ILE A 128 23.31 3.02 -16.54
N GLU A 129 24.38 2.44 -17.07
CA GLU A 129 24.39 1.01 -17.44
C GLU A 129 24.49 0.15 -16.16
N THR A 130 23.49 -0.70 -15.91
CA THR A 130 23.56 -1.70 -14.84
C THR A 130 24.51 -2.83 -15.24
N PRO A 131 25.58 -3.12 -14.47
CA PRO A 131 26.51 -4.20 -14.82
C PRO A 131 25.87 -5.58 -14.62
N ALA A 132 26.46 -6.63 -15.20
CA ALA A 132 26.12 -7.99 -14.79
C ALA A 132 26.62 -8.26 -13.37
N TYR A 133 25.85 -8.97 -12.54
CA TYR A 133 26.25 -9.29 -11.17
C TYR A 133 27.56 -10.08 -11.14
N GLN A 134 28.51 -9.62 -10.31
CA GLN A 134 29.77 -10.31 -10.05
C GLN A 134 29.89 -10.60 -8.55
N MET A 135 30.39 -11.79 -8.22
CA MET A 135 30.68 -12.16 -6.83
C MET A 135 31.99 -11.46 -6.39
N PRO A 136 32.04 -10.83 -5.20
CA PRO A 136 33.22 -10.11 -4.75
C PRO A 136 34.38 -11.08 -4.52
N PHE A 137 35.55 -10.80 -5.08
CA PHE A 137 36.73 -11.68 -4.98
C PHE A 137 37.30 -11.70 -3.56
N GLN A 138 37.65 -12.90 -3.07
CA GLN A 138 38.34 -13.05 -1.79
C GLN A 138 39.79 -12.54 -1.92
N PRO A 139 40.25 -11.60 -1.08
CA PRO A 139 41.65 -11.17 -1.10
C PRO A 139 42.56 -12.33 -0.72
N SER A 140 43.45 -12.71 -1.64
CA SER A 140 44.35 -13.86 -1.48
C SER A 140 45.28 -13.69 -0.28
N LYS A 141 45.20 -14.60 0.70
CA LYS A 141 46.25 -14.72 1.71
C LYS A 141 47.51 -15.23 1.03
N SER A 142 48.58 -14.44 1.08
CA SER A 142 49.90 -14.85 0.62
C SER A 142 50.49 -15.91 1.57
N SER A 143 50.26 -17.18 1.27
CA SER A 143 51.08 -18.29 1.76
C SER A 143 51.85 -18.87 0.57
N PRO A 144 53.19 -18.79 0.54
CA PRO A 144 53.97 -19.50 -0.46
C PRO A 144 53.86 -21.02 -0.25
N ASP A 145 54.12 -21.77 -1.32
CA ASP A 145 54.09 -23.22 -1.42
C ASP A 145 52.73 -23.91 -1.18
N LEU A 146 52.02 -24.14 -2.29
CA LEU A 146 51.47 -25.48 -2.57
C LEU A 146 51.50 -25.73 -4.09
N VAL A 147 52.13 -26.85 -4.47
CA VAL A 147 52.42 -27.22 -5.86
C VAL A 147 51.13 -27.51 -6.63
N THR A 148 51.11 -27.15 -7.92
CA THR A 148 50.06 -27.49 -8.89
C THR A 148 49.72 -28.97 -8.88
N ASN A 149 48.48 -29.33 -8.53
CA ASN A 149 47.96 -30.69 -8.63
C ASN A 149 46.60 -30.66 -9.36
N GLU A 150 46.65 -30.80 -10.68
CA GLU A 150 45.46 -30.99 -11.54
C GLU A 150 44.63 -32.21 -11.08
N LEU A 151 45.27 -33.22 -10.49
CA LEU A 151 44.65 -34.42 -9.94
C LEU A 151 43.58 -34.15 -8.85
N VAL A 152 43.67 -33.04 -8.12
CA VAL A 152 42.72 -32.74 -7.04
C VAL A 152 41.39 -32.22 -7.60
N SER A 153 41.41 -31.52 -8.74
CA SER A 153 40.19 -30.97 -9.34
C SER A 153 39.25 -32.06 -9.86
N GLU A 154 39.80 -33.09 -10.51
CA GLU A 154 39.00 -34.24 -10.98
C GLU A 154 38.43 -35.05 -9.81
N HIS A 155 39.24 -35.37 -8.79
CA HIS A 155 38.77 -36.14 -7.64
C HIS A 155 37.68 -35.41 -6.84
N LEU A 156 37.78 -34.08 -6.72
CA LEU A 156 36.77 -33.29 -6.01
C LEU A 156 35.48 -33.15 -6.83
N GLY A 157 35.58 -33.04 -8.17
CA GLY A 157 34.43 -33.11 -9.08
C GLY A 157 33.73 -34.48 -9.06
N GLN A 158 34.49 -35.56 -9.05
CA GLN A 158 33.96 -36.93 -8.94
C GLN A 158 33.24 -37.15 -7.60
N LEU A 159 33.85 -36.76 -6.47
CA LEU A 159 33.23 -36.86 -5.15
C LEU A 159 31.98 -35.98 -5.00
N LEU A 160 31.93 -34.81 -5.66
CA LEU A 160 30.75 -33.95 -5.63
C LEU A 160 29.60 -34.55 -6.46
N ASN A 161 29.89 -35.09 -7.64
CA ASN A 161 28.91 -35.84 -8.42
C ASN A 161 28.43 -37.10 -7.68
N GLU A 162 29.31 -37.88 -7.06
CA GLU A 162 28.92 -39.01 -6.22
C GLU A 162 28.02 -38.57 -5.06
N GLN A 163 28.29 -37.45 -4.38
CA GLN A 163 27.40 -36.94 -3.31
C GLN A 163 26.01 -36.53 -3.86
N ILE A 164 25.96 -35.94 -5.05
CA ILE A 164 24.70 -35.57 -5.72
C ILE A 164 23.91 -36.83 -6.14
N GLU A 165 24.57 -37.81 -6.76
CA GLU A 165 23.94 -39.06 -7.21
C GLU A 165 23.55 -40.00 -6.06
N THR A 166 24.37 -40.10 -5.00
CA THR A 166 24.11 -41.03 -3.89
C THR A 166 23.20 -40.49 -2.79
N LYS A 167 23.01 -39.17 -2.68
CA LYS A 167 22.16 -38.56 -1.64
C LYS A 167 21.03 -37.68 -2.16
N LEU A 168 21.32 -36.71 -3.04
CA LEU A 168 20.33 -35.74 -3.48
C LEU A 168 19.34 -36.35 -4.49
N LEU A 169 19.82 -37.05 -5.51
CA LEU A 169 18.97 -37.72 -6.50
C LEU A 169 18.01 -38.75 -5.89
N PRO A 170 18.42 -39.69 -5.01
CA PRO A 170 17.49 -40.63 -4.39
C PRO A 170 16.50 -39.96 -3.44
N THR A 171 16.91 -38.96 -2.64
CA THR A 171 15.95 -38.25 -1.76
C THR A 171 14.94 -37.40 -2.54
N LEU A 172 15.37 -36.73 -3.62
CA LEU A 172 14.44 -36.05 -4.53
C LEU A 172 13.50 -37.06 -5.22
N THR A 173 14.03 -38.18 -5.70
CA THR A 173 13.22 -39.24 -6.35
C THR A 173 12.21 -39.83 -5.37
N GLU A 174 12.58 -40.03 -4.11
CA GLU A 174 11.72 -40.54 -3.05
C GLU A 174 10.65 -39.50 -2.65
N GLN A 175 10.98 -38.21 -2.58
CA GLN A 175 10.01 -37.13 -2.36
C GLN A 175 9.05 -36.95 -3.55
N PHE A 176 9.54 -37.00 -4.80
CA PHE A 176 8.68 -36.99 -5.99
C PHE A 176 7.78 -38.21 -6.05
N LYS A 177 8.28 -39.40 -5.68
CA LYS A 177 7.48 -40.62 -5.60
C LYS A 177 6.41 -40.51 -4.51
N PHE A 178 6.75 -40.00 -3.33
CA PHE A 178 5.79 -39.74 -2.25
C PHE A 178 4.71 -38.75 -2.71
N LEU A 179 5.09 -37.62 -3.31
CA LEU A 179 4.17 -36.63 -3.85
C LEU A 179 3.24 -37.24 -4.93
N HIS A 180 3.79 -38.02 -5.85
CA HIS A 180 3.01 -38.64 -6.92
C HIS A 180 2.10 -39.76 -6.40
N GLU A 181 2.50 -40.50 -5.37
CA GLU A 181 1.69 -41.49 -4.68
C GLU A 181 0.58 -40.84 -3.83
N SER A 182 0.84 -39.68 -3.21
CA SER A 182 -0.18 -38.86 -2.55
C SER A 182 -1.20 -38.32 -3.57
N ILE A 183 -0.75 -37.77 -4.70
CA ILE A 183 -1.63 -37.32 -5.79
C ILE A 183 -2.44 -38.49 -6.35
N SER A 184 -1.83 -39.66 -6.53
CA SER A 184 -2.51 -40.87 -7.02
C SER A 184 -3.53 -41.42 -6.01
N LYS A 185 -3.27 -41.32 -4.70
CA LYS A 185 -4.24 -41.68 -3.66
C LYS A 185 -5.43 -40.72 -3.60
N VAL A 186 -5.19 -39.41 -3.78
CA VAL A 186 -6.26 -38.41 -3.88
C VAL A 186 -7.07 -38.59 -5.17
N ALA A 187 -6.42 -38.80 -6.31
CA ALA A 187 -7.09 -39.05 -7.59
C ALA A 187 -7.87 -40.38 -7.59
N GLY A 188 -7.29 -41.46 -7.04
CA GLY A 188 -7.98 -42.74 -6.87
C GLY A 188 -9.21 -42.63 -5.96
N SER A 189 -9.10 -41.90 -4.84
CA SER A 189 -10.23 -41.61 -3.95
C SER A 189 -11.31 -40.75 -4.61
N LEU A 190 -10.95 -39.94 -5.63
CA LEU A 190 -11.89 -39.12 -6.38
C LEU A 190 -12.60 -39.95 -7.47
N ASP A 191 -11.89 -40.83 -8.16
CA ASP A 191 -12.44 -41.77 -9.15
C ASP A 191 -13.39 -42.80 -8.50
N GLU A 192 -13.09 -43.28 -7.28
CA GLU A 192 -13.97 -44.19 -6.54
C GLU A 192 -15.25 -43.51 -6.07
N TRP A 193 -15.17 -42.23 -5.67
CA TRP A 193 -16.33 -41.41 -5.32
C TRP A 193 -17.22 -41.12 -6.53
N THR A 194 -16.61 -40.81 -7.69
CA THR A 194 -17.32 -40.45 -8.92
C THR A 194 -18.05 -41.65 -9.57
N ARG A 195 -17.69 -42.90 -9.22
CA ARG A 195 -18.34 -44.12 -9.73
C ARG A 195 -19.58 -44.57 -8.95
N GLN A 196 -19.93 -43.96 -7.81
CA GLN A 196 -21.00 -44.47 -6.91
C GLN A 196 -22.27 -43.60 -6.80
N GLN A 197 -22.49 -42.62 -7.69
CA GLN A 197 -23.77 -41.91 -7.80
C GLN A 197 -24.35 -42.07 -9.22
N PRO A 198 -25.50 -42.76 -9.39
CA PRO A 198 -26.15 -42.88 -10.69
C PRO A 198 -26.88 -41.57 -11.08
N VAL A 199 -26.89 -41.28 -12.39
CA VAL A 199 -27.63 -40.14 -12.96
C VAL A 199 -29.14 -40.38 -12.87
N SER A 200 -29.88 -39.37 -12.42
CA SER A 200 -31.26 -39.12 -12.83
C SER A 200 -31.50 -37.62 -12.96
N LEU A 201 -31.79 -37.19 -14.19
CA LEU A 201 -32.15 -35.82 -14.56
C LEU A 201 -33.64 -35.60 -14.25
N GLU A 202 -34.00 -34.50 -13.59
CA GLU A 202 -35.22 -33.73 -13.89
C GLU A 202 -34.97 -32.23 -13.62
N GLU A 203 -35.65 -31.38 -14.39
CA GLU A 203 -35.43 -29.93 -14.44
C GLU A 203 -36.29 -29.19 -13.39
N GLY A 204 -35.74 -28.19 -12.70
CA GLY A 204 -36.42 -27.56 -11.55
C GLY A 204 -35.87 -26.20 -11.11
N ASN A 205 -36.26 -25.17 -11.86
CA ASN A 205 -36.07 -23.72 -11.68
C ASN A 205 -35.84 -23.12 -10.26
N LEU A 206 -34.97 -22.10 -10.21
CA LEU A 206 -34.89 -20.96 -9.25
C LEU A 206 -34.73 -21.18 -7.72
N GLY A 207 -33.93 -20.29 -7.11
CA GLY A 207 -34.29 -19.69 -5.81
C GLY A 207 -33.22 -19.74 -4.72
N ALA A 208 -32.75 -18.57 -4.29
CA ALA A 208 -31.91 -18.45 -3.10
C ALA A 208 -32.74 -18.56 -1.81
N SER A 209 -32.24 -19.29 -0.80
CA SER A 209 -32.09 -18.80 0.57
C SER A 209 -31.43 -19.83 1.48
N THR A 210 -30.36 -19.42 2.15
CA THR A 210 -29.67 -20.18 3.20
C THR A 210 -30.19 -19.82 4.58
N THR A 211 -30.83 -20.77 5.25
CA THR A 211 -30.91 -20.83 6.72
C THR A 211 -30.76 -22.29 7.14
N GLY A 212 -29.74 -22.62 7.93
CA GLY A 212 -29.51 -24.00 8.39
C GLY A 212 -30.31 -24.34 9.65
N ILE A 213 -30.02 -25.49 10.26
CA ILE A 213 -29.72 -25.67 11.71
C ILE A 213 -29.67 -27.17 12.12
N ALA A 214 -28.72 -27.47 13.02
CA ALA A 214 -28.69 -28.55 14.03
C ALA A 214 -28.46 -30.04 13.67
N THR A 215 -27.33 -30.54 14.21
CA THR A 215 -27.20 -31.79 15.02
C THR A 215 -27.38 -33.16 14.33
N SER A 216 -26.85 -34.29 14.84
CA SER A 216 -26.15 -34.56 16.11
C SER A 216 -25.18 -35.74 15.99
N LYS A 217 -24.02 -35.61 16.67
CA LYS A 217 -23.43 -36.56 17.64
C LYS A 217 -23.36 -38.09 17.40
N ASN A 218 -22.23 -38.62 17.87
CA ASN A 218 -21.99 -39.99 18.39
C ASN A 218 -21.80 -41.12 17.37
N ALA A 219 -20.60 -41.17 16.75
CA ALA A 219 -19.98 -42.41 16.29
C ALA A 219 -18.43 -42.36 16.21
N ILE A 220 -17.73 -41.68 17.15
CA ILE A 220 -16.33 -41.99 17.52
C ILE A 220 -16.24 -41.92 19.05
N GLU A 221 -16.42 -43.06 19.68
CA GLU A 221 -16.09 -43.32 21.09
C GLU A 221 -15.65 -44.79 21.12
N LEU A 222 -14.33 -45.05 20.95
CA LEU A 222 -13.63 -46.33 21.23
C LEU A 222 -12.16 -46.39 20.76
N ILE A 223 -11.62 -45.36 20.11
CA ILE A 223 -10.18 -45.28 19.77
C ILE A 223 -9.60 -43.93 20.20
N GLU A 224 -9.57 -43.65 21.51
CA GLU A 224 -8.72 -42.60 22.08
C GLU A 224 -8.52 -42.77 23.60
N SER A 225 -7.54 -43.59 23.98
CA SER A 225 -6.83 -43.47 25.26
C SER A 225 -5.40 -43.98 25.02
N SER A 226 -4.34 -43.19 25.21
CA SER A 226 -4.11 -42.36 26.39
C SER A 226 -3.09 -41.22 26.17
N HIS A 227 -3.53 -39.98 25.98
CA HIS A 227 -2.77 -38.75 26.34
C HIS A 227 -3.77 -37.60 26.59
N SER A 228 -4.11 -37.37 27.87
CA SER A 228 -5.15 -36.40 28.25
C SER A 228 -4.67 -34.95 28.14
N SER A 229 -4.90 -34.34 26.97
CA SER A 229 -4.70 -32.90 26.78
C SER A 229 -5.90 -32.14 27.38
N LYS A 230 -5.77 -31.67 28.62
CA LYS A 230 -6.79 -30.81 29.24
C LYS A 230 -6.82 -29.45 28.55
N LYS A 231 -7.96 -29.12 27.92
CA LYS A 231 -8.28 -27.77 27.45
C LYS A 231 -8.71 -26.92 28.64
N LEU A 232 -7.95 -25.88 28.96
CA LEU A 232 -8.24 -24.95 30.06
C LEU A 232 -8.67 -23.59 29.50
N GLU A 233 -9.75 -23.03 30.02
CA GLU A 233 -10.24 -21.71 29.60
C GLU A 233 -9.24 -20.59 29.99
N ILE A 234 -9.01 -19.62 29.09
CA ILE A 234 -7.97 -18.60 29.25
C ILE A 234 -8.15 -17.70 30.47
N GLY A 235 -9.37 -17.28 30.81
CA GLY A 235 -9.66 -16.51 32.02
C GLY A 235 -9.26 -17.29 33.28
N ASN A 236 -9.67 -18.54 33.37
CA ASN A 236 -9.30 -19.43 34.49
C ASN A 236 -7.78 -19.66 34.58
N TYR A 237 -7.08 -19.79 33.46
CA TYR A 237 -5.60 -19.90 33.45
C TYR A 237 -4.92 -18.64 33.99
N LEU A 238 -5.37 -17.45 33.57
CA LEU A 238 -4.78 -16.18 34.00
C LEU A 238 -5.05 -15.90 35.48
N VAL A 239 -6.25 -16.21 35.98
CA VAL A 239 -6.55 -16.17 37.43
C VAL A 239 -5.69 -17.17 38.20
N GLY A 240 -5.50 -18.39 37.67
CA GLY A 240 -4.63 -19.40 38.27
C GLY A 240 -3.14 -19.04 38.29
N ARG A 241 -2.70 -18.09 37.45
CA ARG A 241 -1.37 -17.47 37.48
C ARG A 241 -1.28 -16.28 38.44
N GLY A 242 -2.36 -15.91 39.14
CA GLY A 242 -2.40 -14.78 40.06
C GLY A 242 -2.64 -13.41 39.39
N LEU A 243 -2.97 -13.38 38.09
CA LEU A 243 -3.18 -12.14 37.36
C LEU A 243 -4.57 -11.54 37.63
N LEU A 244 -4.63 -10.23 37.83
CA LEU A 244 -5.87 -9.50 38.10
C LEU A 244 -6.73 -9.36 36.83
N THR A 245 -7.52 -10.38 36.51
CA THR A 245 -8.39 -10.37 35.32
C THR A 245 -9.77 -9.78 35.57
N ILE A 246 -10.32 -9.08 34.58
CA ILE A 246 -11.72 -8.67 34.53
C ILE A 246 -12.35 -9.25 33.27
N ASP A 247 -13.27 -10.20 33.44
CA ASP A 247 -14.05 -10.70 32.31
C ASP A 247 -15.26 -9.78 32.02
N LYS A 248 -15.38 -9.34 30.76
CA LYS A 248 -16.55 -8.63 30.23
C LYS A 248 -17.18 -9.33 29.02
N ARG A 249 -16.71 -10.52 28.66
CA ARG A 249 -17.27 -11.36 27.59
C ARG A 249 -18.78 -11.61 27.72
N PRO A 250 -19.35 -11.85 28.93
CA PRO A 250 -20.80 -11.99 29.09
C PRO A 250 -21.64 -10.76 28.68
N ASN A 251 -21.02 -9.58 28.55
CA ASN A 251 -21.67 -8.32 28.22
C ASN A 251 -21.18 -7.77 26.86
N ASN A 252 -20.89 -8.64 25.89
CA ASN A 252 -20.28 -8.31 24.59
C ASN A 252 -18.96 -7.51 24.68
N GLY A 253 -18.20 -7.69 25.77
CA GLY A 253 -16.88 -7.09 25.98
C GLY A 253 -15.73 -8.07 25.75
N ALA A 254 -14.50 -7.60 25.96
CA ALA A 254 -13.30 -8.44 25.94
C ALA A 254 -12.92 -8.94 27.34
N LEU A 255 -12.09 -9.97 27.42
CA LEU A 255 -11.36 -10.36 28.63
C LEU A 255 -10.19 -9.38 28.85
N TRP A 256 -10.09 -8.79 30.05
CA TRP A 256 -9.05 -7.85 30.46
C TRP A 256 -8.12 -8.44 31.52
N VAL A 257 -6.87 -7.99 31.55
CA VAL A 257 -5.87 -8.27 32.59
C VAL A 257 -5.29 -6.94 33.05
N ILE A 258 -5.49 -6.57 34.32
CA ILE A 258 -4.96 -5.33 34.89
C ILE A 258 -3.47 -5.49 35.14
N GLY A 259 -2.68 -4.51 34.68
CA GLY A 259 -1.23 -4.50 34.77
C GLY A 259 -0.63 -3.60 33.71
N GLY A 260 0.56 -3.09 33.98
CA GLY A 260 1.38 -2.32 33.06
C GLY A 260 2.13 -3.20 32.06
N TRP A 261 3.31 -2.74 31.63
CA TRP A 261 4.11 -3.41 30.60
C TRP A 261 4.87 -4.63 31.14
N GLU A 262 4.96 -4.80 32.45
CA GLU A 262 5.54 -5.94 33.16
C GLU A 262 4.91 -7.28 32.77
N LEU A 263 3.60 -7.30 32.45
CA LEU A 263 2.90 -8.52 32.02
C LEU A 263 3.18 -8.93 30.55
N LYS A 264 4.03 -8.17 29.84
CA LYS A 264 4.31 -8.39 28.41
C LYS A 264 4.80 -9.82 28.14
N ASP A 265 5.78 -10.30 28.91
CA ASP A 265 6.49 -11.53 28.56
C ASP A 265 5.63 -12.77 28.86
N GLU A 266 4.87 -12.75 29.96
CA GLU A 266 3.84 -13.75 30.25
C GLU A 266 2.75 -13.77 29.16
N LEU A 267 2.15 -12.63 28.84
CA LEU A 267 1.05 -12.55 27.87
C LEU A 267 1.49 -12.76 26.41
N PHE A 268 2.78 -12.56 26.08
CA PHE A 268 3.32 -12.83 24.75
C PHE A 268 3.59 -14.31 24.52
N SER A 269 3.88 -15.09 25.56
CA SER A 269 4.01 -16.57 25.45
C SER A 269 2.74 -17.26 24.94
N LEU A 270 1.57 -16.62 25.12
CA LEU A 270 0.27 -17.15 24.72
C LEU A 270 -0.06 -16.91 23.23
N LYS A 271 0.76 -16.13 22.51
CA LYS A 271 0.58 -15.86 21.07
C LYS A 271 0.75 -17.09 20.21
N ASP A 272 1.62 -18.01 20.62
CA ASP A 272 1.89 -19.25 19.91
C ASP A 272 0.70 -20.22 20.01
N GLN A 273 -0.20 -20.01 20.99
CA GLN A 273 -1.51 -20.66 21.07
C GLN A 273 -2.65 -19.82 20.45
N GLY A 274 -2.32 -18.79 19.65
CA GLY A 274 -3.29 -17.95 18.94
C GLY A 274 -4.01 -16.91 19.81
N LEU A 275 -3.54 -16.65 21.03
CA LEU A 275 -4.17 -15.70 21.96
C LEU A 275 -3.40 -14.37 22.00
N TYR A 276 -3.98 -13.33 21.40
CA TYR A 276 -3.32 -12.05 21.21
C TYR A 276 -3.84 -10.98 22.17
N PHE A 277 -3.01 -10.58 23.14
CA PHE A 277 -3.30 -9.47 24.04
C PHE A 277 -2.73 -8.14 23.51
N LYS A 278 -3.52 -7.06 23.60
CA LYS A 278 -3.10 -5.67 23.33
C LYS A 278 -3.10 -4.83 24.60
N PHE A 279 -2.06 -4.01 24.78
CA PHE A 279 -1.92 -3.13 25.92
C PHE A 279 -2.67 -1.80 25.75
N ALA A 280 -3.43 -1.40 26.76
CA ALA A 280 -4.10 -0.11 26.87
C ALA A 280 -3.50 0.70 28.03
N ARG A 281 -2.57 1.62 27.71
CA ARG A 281 -1.84 2.45 28.71
C ARG A 281 -2.73 3.30 29.63
N LYS A 282 -3.97 3.59 29.23
CA LYS A 282 -4.98 4.33 30.04
C LYS A 282 -6.20 3.46 30.40
N GLY A 283 -6.10 2.15 30.22
CA GLY A 283 -7.19 1.21 30.42
C GLY A 283 -8.43 1.47 29.55
N SER A 284 -9.55 0.92 30.00
CA SER A 284 -10.90 1.23 29.53
C SER A 284 -11.79 1.62 30.71
N GLN A 285 -13.08 1.89 30.46
CA GLN A 285 -14.03 2.05 31.57
C GLN A 285 -14.16 0.75 32.39
N SER A 286 -14.06 -0.42 31.73
CA SER A 286 -14.12 -1.73 32.40
C SER A 286 -12.95 -1.97 33.38
N THR A 287 -11.80 -1.32 33.17
CA THR A 287 -10.63 -1.40 34.06
C THR A 287 -10.48 -0.15 34.94
N LYS A 288 -11.54 0.65 35.14
CA LYS A 288 -11.54 1.89 35.92
C LYS A 288 -10.39 2.85 35.52
N ARG A 289 -10.05 2.90 34.22
CA ARG A 289 -8.91 3.66 33.64
C ARG A 289 -7.50 3.25 34.11
N GLN A 290 -7.35 2.10 34.77
CA GLN A 290 -6.03 1.54 35.11
C GLN A 290 -5.38 0.88 33.88
N PRO A 291 -4.04 0.94 33.73
CA PRO A 291 -3.30 0.23 32.68
C PRO A 291 -3.67 -1.25 32.68
N ALA A 292 -3.96 -1.78 31.50
CA ALA A 292 -4.43 -3.15 31.35
C ALA A 292 -4.20 -3.67 29.94
N TRP A 293 -4.15 -4.99 29.81
CA TRP A 293 -4.16 -5.72 28.56
C TRP A 293 -5.57 -6.26 28.27
N PHE A 294 -5.92 -6.43 27.00
CA PHE A 294 -7.17 -7.07 26.60
C PHE A 294 -6.96 -8.08 25.46
N LEU A 295 -7.72 -9.17 25.51
CA LEU A 295 -7.71 -10.21 24.49
C LEU A 295 -8.32 -9.68 23.19
N THR A 296 -7.72 -10.02 22.05
CA THR A 296 -8.13 -9.56 20.72
C THR A 296 -8.38 -10.71 19.76
N GLY A 297 -9.38 -10.56 18.89
CA GLY A 297 -9.79 -11.56 17.89
C GLY A 297 -10.96 -11.04 17.05
N LYS A 298 -11.42 -11.83 16.06
CA LYS A 298 -12.59 -11.50 15.22
C LYS A 298 -13.88 -11.33 16.03
N ASP A 299 -14.01 -12.11 17.09
CA ASP A 299 -15.01 -11.95 18.14
C ASP A 299 -14.26 -11.77 19.48
N PRO A 300 -14.39 -10.62 20.17
CA PRO A 300 -13.77 -10.36 21.47
C PRO A 300 -14.50 -11.03 22.64
N SER A 301 -15.75 -11.47 22.44
CA SER A 301 -16.64 -12.01 23.49
C SER A 301 -16.61 -13.54 23.53
N ALA A 302 -16.14 -14.20 22.47
CA ALA A 302 -16.00 -15.65 22.45
C ALA A 302 -14.97 -16.16 23.47
N GLU A 303 -15.30 -17.27 24.13
CA GLU A 303 -14.36 -18.02 24.95
C GLU A 303 -13.20 -18.59 24.12
N ARG A 304 -12.06 -18.80 24.79
CA ARG A 304 -10.83 -19.36 24.21
C ARG A 304 -10.21 -20.32 25.21
N TYR A 305 -9.59 -21.38 24.70
CA TYR A 305 -9.02 -22.45 25.52
C TYR A 305 -7.56 -22.66 25.14
N LEU A 306 -6.72 -22.82 26.17
CA LEU A 306 -5.32 -23.20 26.08
C LEU A 306 -5.19 -24.73 26.08
N ASN A 307 -4.21 -25.22 25.33
CA ASN A 307 -3.72 -26.58 25.48
C ASN A 307 -2.53 -26.55 26.46
N VAL A 308 -2.73 -27.07 27.66
CA VAL A 308 -1.66 -27.15 28.68
C VAL A 308 -1.04 -28.54 28.64
N GLN A 309 0.24 -28.62 28.29
CA GLN A 309 1.07 -29.81 28.52
C GLN A 309 1.75 -29.67 29.88
N GLU A 310 1.60 -30.67 30.75
CA GLU A 310 2.31 -30.71 32.03
C GLU A 310 3.77 -31.14 31.80
N ASN A 311 4.68 -30.17 31.73
CA ASN A 311 6.09 -30.39 31.97
C ASN A 311 6.46 -29.70 33.29
N GLN A 312 6.74 -30.47 34.34
CA GLN A 312 7.41 -30.00 35.55
C GLN A 312 8.79 -30.65 35.63
N GLU A 313 9.81 -29.86 36.00
CA GLU A 313 10.69 -30.15 37.16
C GLU A 313 11.82 -29.12 37.36
N GLN A 314 12.16 -28.28 36.36
CA GLN A 314 13.33 -27.38 36.47
C GLN A 314 13.08 -26.01 37.12
N ASP A 315 11.84 -25.49 37.16
CA ASP A 315 11.54 -24.17 37.77
C ASP A 315 11.22 -24.21 39.28
N LYS A 316 10.98 -25.39 39.86
CA LYS A 316 10.61 -25.51 41.29
C LYS A 316 11.76 -25.26 42.26
N VAL A 317 13.00 -25.51 41.85
CA VAL A 317 14.17 -25.42 42.75
C VAL A 317 14.59 -23.98 43.00
N ARG A 318 14.52 -23.10 41.99
CA ARG A 318 14.88 -21.68 42.14
C ARG A 318 13.90 -20.86 42.99
N ILE A 319 12.60 -21.14 42.85
CA ILE A 319 11.55 -20.34 43.49
C ILE A 319 11.50 -20.56 45.02
N LEU A 320 11.97 -21.71 45.52
CA LEU A 320 12.06 -21.97 46.96
C LEU A 320 13.20 -21.20 47.62
N ASP A 321 14.41 -21.23 47.04
CA ASP A 321 15.57 -20.49 47.55
C ASP A 321 15.32 -18.96 47.55
N ASP A 322 14.69 -18.43 46.49
CA ASP A 322 14.42 -16.98 46.37
C ASP A 322 13.27 -16.50 47.29
N LEU A 323 12.32 -17.37 47.68
CA LEU A 323 11.20 -17.01 48.57
C LEU A 323 11.59 -17.04 50.06
N GLU A 324 12.49 -17.95 50.47
CA GLU A 324 12.92 -18.07 51.86
C GLU A 324 13.71 -16.81 52.29
N ILE A 325 14.54 -16.26 51.39
CA ILE A 325 15.29 -15.01 51.58
C ILE A 325 14.35 -13.79 51.71
N VAL A 326 13.19 -13.79 51.03
CA VAL A 326 12.24 -12.67 51.07
C VAL A 326 11.36 -12.73 52.32
N LEU A 327 10.92 -13.91 52.76
CA LEU A 327 10.01 -14.05 53.91
C LEU A 327 10.64 -13.59 55.24
N GLU A 328 11.93 -13.83 55.45
CA GLU A 328 12.65 -13.36 56.64
C GLU A 328 12.80 -11.82 56.69
N SER A 329 12.60 -11.12 55.57
CA SER A 329 12.81 -9.66 55.48
C SER A 329 11.54 -8.81 55.69
N VAL A 330 10.34 -9.41 55.66
CA VAL A 330 9.06 -8.66 55.64
C VAL A 330 8.19 -8.89 56.90
N ILE A 331 8.40 -9.96 57.66
CA ILE A 331 7.66 -10.18 58.93
C ILE A 331 8.33 -9.39 60.06
N GLY A 332 8.18 -8.06 60.00
CA GLY A 332 8.87 -7.13 60.88
C GLY A 332 8.23 -5.74 61.00
N ASP A 333 6.90 -5.63 60.97
CA ASP A 333 6.12 -4.72 61.87
C ASP A 333 4.62 -4.61 61.52
N LEU A 334 3.76 -4.86 62.52
CA LEU A 334 2.42 -4.25 62.76
C LEU A 334 1.28 -4.44 61.71
N SER A 335 -0.01 -4.23 62.03
CA SER A 335 -0.83 -4.56 63.20
C SER A 335 -2.33 -4.50 62.83
N ILE A 336 -3.10 -5.39 63.44
CA ILE A 336 -4.56 -5.66 63.42
C ILE A 336 -5.54 -4.45 63.50
N ASN A 337 -6.72 -4.57 62.82
CA ASN A 337 -8.13 -4.24 63.21
C ASN A 337 -9.06 -3.29 62.36
N ASP A 338 -10.32 -3.78 62.24
CA ASP A 338 -11.65 -3.11 62.37
C ASP A 338 -12.56 -2.58 61.22
N LEU A 339 -13.70 -3.30 61.07
CA LEU A 339 -15.13 -2.87 61.08
C LEU A 339 -15.98 -2.60 59.80
N THR A 340 -17.31 -2.68 60.02
CA THR A 340 -18.46 -2.93 59.08
C THR A 340 -19.57 -1.85 59.23
N GLU A 341 -20.79 -1.84 58.66
CA GLU A 341 -21.72 -2.78 57.97
C GLU A 341 -22.56 -2.07 56.86
N GLY A 342 -23.55 -2.74 56.23
CA GLY A 342 -24.72 -2.05 55.62
C GLY A 342 -25.39 -2.70 54.37
N ILE A 343 -26.47 -3.48 54.57
CA ILE A 343 -27.40 -4.10 53.58
C ILE A 343 -28.81 -4.07 54.27
N PRO A 344 -29.99 -3.77 53.65
CA PRO A 344 -30.67 -4.53 52.55
C PRO A 344 -31.50 -3.63 51.58
N ASP A 345 -32.42 -4.07 50.69
CA ASP A 345 -33.05 -5.38 50.43
C ASP A 345 -33.49 -5.56 48.94
N SER A 346 -33.98 -6.75 48.60
CA SER A 346 -34.37 -7.30 47.30
C SER A 346 -35.77 -6.92 46.79
N SER A 347 -35.99 -6.96 45.46
CA SER A 347 -37.08 -7.73 44.82
C SER A 347 -37.08 -7.59 43.29
N ALA A 348 -37.32 -8.70 42.58
CA ALA A 348 -37.47 -8.75 41.12
C ALA A 348 -38.92 -9.06 40.72
N GLN A 349 -39.32 -8.73 39.48
CA GLN A 349 -39.85 -9.74 38.55
C GLN A 349 -40.00 -9.26 37.09
N VAL A 350 -40.00 -10.26 36.22
CA VAL A 350 -40.09 -10.26 34.74
C VAL A 350 -41.53 -10.57 34.32
N ILE A 351 -41.95 -10.23 33.09
CA ILE A 351 -42.66 -11.13 32.14
C ILE A 351 -42.78 -10.48 30.74
N ILE A 352 -42.88 -11.36 29.74
CA ILE A 352 -42.71 -11.18 28.28
C ILE A 352 -43.92 -11.83 27.58
N GLU A 353 -44.35 -11.34 26.41
CA GLU A 353 -44.90 -12.08 25.24
C GLU A 353 -45.33 -11.04 24.17
N LEU A 354 -44.90 -11.05 22.89
CA LEU A 354 -44.98 -12.04 21.78
C LEU A 354 -46.38 -12.18 21.14
N ASP A 355 -46.55 -11.68 19.90
CA ASP A 355 -47.02 -12.48 18.73
C ASP A 355 -46.78 -11.74 17.38
N GLN A 356 -46.94 -12.44 16.24
CA GLN A 356 -46.83 -11.94 14.86
C GLN A 356 -48.22 -11.87 14.12
N PRO A 357 -48.34 -11.96 12.77
CA PRO A 357 -48.32 -10.82 11.85
C PRO A 357 -49.62 -10.69 11.00
N ARG A 358 -49.75 -9.62 10.19
CA ARG A 358 -50.70 -9.56 9.06
C ARG A 358 -50.16 -8.87 7.81
N ASN A 359 -50.74 -9.30 6.69
CA ASN A 359 -50.42 -9.01 5.30
C ASN A 359 -51.57 -8.17 4.69
N GLU A 360 -51.31 -7.20 3.81
CA GLU A 360 -52.33 -6.66 2.88
C GLU A 360 -51.70 -5.86 1.71
N ALA A 361 -52.50 -5.59 0.66
CA ALA A 361 -52.01 -5.54 -0.73
C ALA A 361 -51.95 -4.14 -1.42
N ASN A 362 -51.29 -4.13 -2.58
CA ASN A 362 -51.11 -3.03 -3.56
C ASN A 362 -52.43 -2.68 -4.31
N PRO A 363 -52.60 -1.52 -4.99
CA PRO A 363 -52.09 -1.41 -6.38
C PRO A 363 -51.70 -0.01 -6.93
N ASN A 364 -50.81 -0.04 -7.96
CA ASN A 364 -50.67 0.87 -9.12
C ASN A 364 -50.46 2.40 -8.95
N VAL A 365 -49.38 2.93 -9.54
CA VAL A 365 -49.38 3.64 -10.84
C VAL A 365 -48.04 3.37 -11.56
N GLN A 366 -48.06 3.21 -12.89
CA GLN A 366 -46.87 3.18 -13.75
C GLN A 366 -46.63 4.57 -14.36
N GLU A 367 -45.39 5.03 -14.45
CA GLU A 367 -44.96 5.89 -15.56
C GLU A 367 -43.44 5.80 -15.80
N THR A 368 -43.02 6.14 -17.02
CA THR A 368 -41.76 5.70 -17.64
C THR A 368 -40.67 6.77 -17.69
N THR A 369 -39.44 6.41 -17.34
CA THR A 369 -38.22 7.08 -17.85
C THR A 369 -37.09 6.08 -17.99
N GLU A 370 -36.52 5.97 -19.19
CA GLU A 370 -35.34 5.15 -19.47
C GLU A 370 -34.09 5.77 -18.81
N ALA A 371 -33.49 5.03 -17.87
CA ALA A 371 -32.17 5.36 -17.35
C ALA A 371 -31.13 4.45 -18.03
N VAL A 372 -30.32 5.03 -18.92
CA VAL A 372 -29.12 4.36 -19.44
C VAL A 372 -28.09 4.30 -18.31
N LEU A 373 -28.15 3.23 -17.51
CA LEU A 373 -27.12 2.88 -16.54
C LEU A 373 -25.86 2.47 -17.31
N GLY A 374 -24.93 3.40 -17.43
CA GLY A 374 -23.56 3.07 -17.83
C GLY A 374 -22.95 2.20 -16.74
N GLU A 375 -22.72 0.92 -17.04
CA GLU A 375 -21.98 0.02 -16.16
C GLU A 375 -20.58 0.58 -15.93
N ARG A 376 -20.35 1.07 -14.71
CA ARG A 376 -19.02 1.46 -14.23
C ARG A 376 -18.25 0.17 -14.00
N LEU A 377 -17.65 -0.35 -15.08
CA LEU A 377 -16.84 -1.57 -15.06
C LEU A 377 -15.80 -1.46 -13.94
N ASP A 378 -15.93 -2.32 -12.92
CA ASP A 378 -14.87 -2.54 -11.95
C ASP A 378 -13.60 -2.91 -12.72
N VAL A 379 -12.55 -2.10 -12.58
CA VAL A 379 -11.27 -2.32 -13.24
C VAL A 379 -10.58 -3.52 -12.59
N ALA A 380 -10.97 -4.72 -13.03
CA ALA A 380 -10.09 -5.86 -13.00
C ALA A 380 -8.77 -5.45 -13.66
N SER A 381 -7.65 -5.83 -13.03
CA SER A 381 -6.34 -5.65 -13.63
C SER A 381 -6.29 -6.45 -14.93
N VAL A 382 -6.46 -5.76 -16.05
CA VAL A 382 -6.02 -6.28 -17.34
C VAL A 382 -4.51 -6.30 -17.24
N ASP A 383 -3.92 -7.49 -17.20
CA ASP A 383 -2.49 -7.69 -17.31
C ASP A 383 -2.10 -7.33 -18.74
N LEU A 384 -1.89 -6.03 -18.96
CA LEU A 384 -1.44 -5.49 -20.23
C LEU A 384 0.05 -5.76 -20.33
N GLU A 385 0.41 -6.62 -21.27
CA GLU A 385 1.79 -7.03 -21.50
C GLU A 385 2.62 -5.89 -22.12
N ASP A 386 3.90 -5.83 -21.73
CA ASP A 386 4.86 -4.93 -22.35
C ASP A 386 5.18 -5.39 -23.79
N ILE A 387 5.38 -4.44 -24.70
CA ILE A 387 5.75 -4.75 -26.09
C ILE A 387 7.26 -4.96 -26.15
N VAL A 388 7.68 -6.19 -26.47
CA VAL A 388 9.10 -6.52 -26.70
C VAL A 388 9.39 -6.46 -28.19
N LEU A 389 10.28 -5.55 -28.59
CA LEU A 389 10.85 -5.49 -29.94
C LEU A 389 12.35 -5.84 -29.88
N THR A 390 12.96 -6.15 -31.01
CA THR A 390 14.39 -6.46 -31.11
C THR A 390 15.13 -5.43 -31.96
N PHE A 391 16.39 -5.15 -31.60
CA PHE A 391 17.32 -4.39 -32.43
C PHE A 391 18.74 -4.92 -32.22
N GLN A 392 19.42 -5.34 -33.28
CA GLN A 392 20.78 -5.89 -33.22
C GLN A 392 20.96 -7.01 -32.17
N GLN A 393 20.00 -7.95 -32.12
CA GLN A 393 19.95 -9.06 -31.15
C GLN A 393 19.79 -8.64 -29.68
N ARG A 394 19.39 -7.39 -29.41
CA ARG A 394 19.00 -6.90 -28.09
C ARG A 394 17.49 -6.71 -28.03
N GLU A 395 16.90 -7.00 -26.89
CA GLU A 395 15.48 -6.73 -26.62
C GLU A 395 15.29 -5.27 -26.15
N ILE A 396 14.26 -4.62 -26.66
CA ILE A 396 13.80 -3.29 -26.28
C ILE A 396 12.36 -3.46 -25.79
N CYS A 397 12.18 -3.35 -24.48
CA CYS A 397 10.91 -3.55 -23.80
C CYS A 397 10.20 -2.20 -23.56
N PHE A 398 9.06 -2.01 -24.23
CA PHE A 398 8.20 -0.84 -24.11
C PHE A 398 7.08 -1.11 -23.10
N PRO A 399 6.95 -0.29 -22.04
CA PRO A 399 5.85 -0.41 -21.09
C PRO A 399 4.49 -0.46 -21.78
N ALA A 400 3.57 -1.27 -21.26
CA ALA A 400 2.20 -1.40 -21.77
C ALA A 400 1.48 -0.04 -21.97
N SER A 401 1.81 0.98 -21.17
CA SER A 401 1.28 2.35 -21.31
C SER A 401 1.68 3.06 -22.61
N MET A 402 2.74 2.60 -23.28
CA MET A 402 3.21 3.10 -24.58
C MET A 402 2.57 2.40 -25.78
N SER A 403 1.81 1.32 -25.59
CA SER A 403 1.22 0.52 -26.68
C SER A 403 0.42 1.37 -27.69
N ASP A 404 -0.38 2.29 -27.19
CA ASP A 404 -1.24 3.17 -27.98
C ASP A 404 -0.58 4.52 -28.36
N PHE A 405 0.72 4.66 -28.10
CA PHE A 405 1.46 5.91 -28.28
C PHE A 405 1.84 6.11 -29.76
N SER A 406 1.43 7.25 -30.33
CA SER A 406 1.76 7.60 -31.71
C SER A 406 3.22 8.04 -31.85
N LEU A 407 3.87 7.68 -32.95
CA LEU A 407 5.24 8.08 -33.26
C LEU A 407 5.38 9.62 -33.40
N ASP A 408 4.30 10.33 -33.77
CA ASP A 408 4.26 11.81 -33.81
C ASP A 408 4.15 12.44 -32.41
N GLY A 409 3.63 11.69 -31.44
CA GLY A 409 3.59 12.13 -30.04
C GLY A 409 4.95 12.02 -29.34
N LEU A 410 5.86 11.21 -29.88
CA LEU A 410 7.22 11.08 -29.37
C LEU A 410 8.02 12.31 -29.79
N GLN A 411 8.76 12.91 -28.84
CA GLN A 411 9.53 14.14 -29.08
C GLN A 411 10.84 13.86 -29.84
N ILE A 412 10.76 13.14 -30.96
CA ILE A 412 11.92 12.66 -31.74
C ILE A 412 12.41 13.76 -32.66
N ILE A 413 13.58 14.31 -32.34
CA ILE A 413 14.13 15.50 -33.00
C ILE A 413 14.95 15.09 -34.23
N GLY A 414 14.62 15.62 -35.41
CA GLY A 414 15.44 15.47 -36.60
C GLY A 414 15.49 14.04 -37.14
N CYS A 415 14.34 13.35 -37.08
CA CYS A 415 14.03 12.10 -37.77
C CYS A 415 12.78 12.26 -38.66
N ASP A 416 12.38 13.50 -38.97
CA ASP A 416 11.09 13.86 -39.58
C ASP A 416 10.88 13.29 -40.99
N ALA A 417 11.98 13.02 -41.70
CA ALA A 417 11.93 12.33 -42.99
C ALA A 417 11.67 10.82 -42.79
N LEU A 418 12.35 10.19 -41.82
CA LEU A 418 12.16 8.78 -41.48
C LEU A 418 10.73 8.52 -40.99
N LEU A 419 10.20 9.35 -40.10
CA LEU A 419 8.83 9.23 -39.58
C LEU A 419 7.75 9.44 -40.67
N ARG A 420 8.05 10.21 -41.72
CA ARG A 420 7.19 10.32 -42.89
C ARG A 420 7.25 9.07 -43.75
N SER A 421 8.44 8.61 -44.14
CA SER A 421 8.59 7.37 -44.92
C SER A 421 7.99 6.15 -44.20
N MET A 422 8.17 6.01 -42.87
CA MET A 422 7.53 4.95 -42.06
C MET A 422 6.00 4.94 -42.18
N ARG A 423 5.37 6.13 -42.15
CA ARG A 423 3.92 6.29 -42.31
C ARG A 423 3.47 6.04 -43.74
N ASP A 424 4.13 6.69 -44.69
CA ASP A 424 3.68 6.78 -46.07
C ASP A 424 3.97 5.49 -46.86
N GLU A 425 5.03 4.75 -46.50
CA GLU A 425 5.44 3.50 -47.17
C GLU A 425 4.96 2.25 -46.42
N GLN A 426 4.96 2.24 -45.08
CA GLN A 426 4.70 1.06 -44.25
C GLN A 426 3.45 1.17 -43.36
N GLY A 427 2.82 2.35 -43.25
CA GLY A 427 1.67 2.57 -42.37
C GLY A 427 1.98 2.60 -40.87
N TRP A 428 3.25 2.61 -40.48
CA TRP A 428 3.67 2.58 -39.07
C TRP A 428 3.40 3.95 -38.41
N THR A 429 2.39 4.01 -37.54
CA THR A 429 1.93 5.28 -36.90
C THR A 429 1.96 5.26 -35.37
N SER A 430 2.01 4.08 -34.76
CA SER A 430 2.17 3.85 -33.31
C SER A 430 3.32 2.88 -33.03
N ILE A 431 3.74 2.81 -31.76
CA ILE A 431 4.73 1.83 -31.29
C ILE A 431 4.24 0.39 -31.54
N SER A 432 2.96 0.11 -31.32
CA SER A 432 2.29 -1.16 -31.62
C SER A 432 2.20 -1.52 -33.12
N ASN A 433 2.63 -0.65 -34.03
CA ASN A 433 2.71 -0.94 -35.47
C ASN A 433 4.16 -1.12 -35.96
N LEU A 434 5.17 -0.94 -35.11
CA LEU A 434 6.57 -1.14 -35.49
C LEU A 434 6.86 -2.63 -35.78
N PRO A 435 7.83 -2.94 -36.66
CA PRO A 435 8.25 -4.33 -36.90
C PRO A 435 8.91 -4.93 -35.66
N HIS A 436 8.84 -6.25 -35.53
CA HIS A 436 9.47 -6.97 -34.41
C HIS A 436 11.00 -6.80 -34.41
N ASP A 437 11.65 -6.88 -35.58
CA ASP A 437 13.05 -6.44 -35.71
C ASP A 437 13.10 -5.01 -36.26
N LEU A 438 13.52 -4.08 -35.41
CA LEU A 438 13.71 -2.67 -35.76
C LEU A 438 14.86 -2.46 -36.76
N PHE A 439 15.66 -3.49 -37.06
CA PHE A 439 16.58 -3.48 -38.20
C PHE A 439 15.84 -3.40 -39.54
N GLU A 440 14.63 -3.96 -39.66
CA GLU A 440 13.79 -3.92 -40.87
C GLU A 440 13.51 -2.47 -41.33
N ILE A 441 13.54 -1.50 -40.41
CA ILE A 441 13.43 -0.07 -40.73
C ILE A 441 14.52 0.35 -41.75
N THR A 442 15.75 -0.20 -41.63
CA THR A 442 16.85 0.14 -42.56
C THR A 442 16.71 -0.50 -43.94
N GLU A 443 15.93 -1.59 -44.05
CA GLU A 443 15.74 -2.34 -45.30
C GLU A 443 14.49 -1.90 -46.06
N ASN A 444 13.40 -1.62 -45.32
CA ASN A 444 12.06 -1.41 -45.87
C ASN A 444 11.63 0.05 -45.99
N VAL A 445 12.39 1.02 -45.47
CA VAL A 445 12.01 2.45 -45.46
C VAL A 445 12.99 3.31 -46.25
N SER A 446 12.50 4.04 -47.24
CA SER A 446 13.36 4.87 -48.09
C SER A 446 14.01 6.02 -47.31
N GLY A 447 15.32 6.19 -47.49
CA GLY A 447 16.12 7.19 -46.76
C GLY A 447 16.49 6.81 -45.31
N ALA A 448 16.15 5.60 -44.84
CA ALA A 448 16.48 5.10 -43.50
C ALA A 448 17.95 4.69 -43.34
N GLY A 449 18.88 5.61 -43.58
CA GLY A 449 20.31 5.37 -43.38
C GLY A 449 20.62 4.97 -41.93
N ALA A 450 21.52 4.00 -41.73
CA ALA A 450 21.81 3.38 -40.44
C ALA A 450 22.07 4.37 -39.28
N LYS A 451 22.67 5.54 -39.55
CA LYS A 451 22.88 6.60 -38.55
C LYS A 451 21.57 7.25 -38.09
N THR A 452 20.61 7.45 -39.01
CA THR A 452 19.29 8.00 -38.71
C THR A 452 18.46 7.02 -37.89
N VAL A 453 18.53 5.73 -38.24
CA VAL A 453 17.85 4.67 -37.46
C VAL A 453 18.47 4.52 -36.08
N ALA A 454 19.80 4.44 -35.94
CA ALA A 454 20.44 4.40 -34.62
C ALA A 454 20.08 5.61 -33.74
N LYS A 455 19.96 6.81 -34.33
CA LYS A 455 19.48 8.02 -33.64
C LYS A 455 17.99 7.95 -33.26
N PHE A 456 17.16 7.30 -34.07
CA PHE A 456 15.75 7.02 -33.75
C PHE A 456 15.64 6.04 -32.58
N ILE A 457 16.34 4.90 -32.62
CA ILE A 457 16.37 3.91 -31.54
C ILE A 457 16.80 4.54 -30.22
N LYS A 458 17.88 5.32 -30.19
CA LYS A 458 18.32 6.03 -28.97
C LYS A 458 17.24 6.98 -28.38
N GLN A 459 16.38 7.56 -29.22
CA GLN A 459 15.27 8.40 -28.78
C GLN A 459 14.03 7.59 -28.35
N LEU A 460 13.83 6.38 -28.89
CA LEU A 460 12.85 5.44 -28.35
C LEU A 460 13.27 4.97 -26.95
N GLU A 461 14.54 4.57 -26.77
CA GLU A 461 15.10 4.21 -25.46
C GLU A 461 14.92 5.36 -24.44
N GLN A 462 15.22 6.61 -24.84
CA GLN A 462 14.94 7.80 -24.01
C GLN A 462 13.47 7.94 -23.63
N SER A 463 12.56 7.69 -24.57
CA SER A 463 11.11 7.77 -24.33
C SER A 463 10.63 6.67 -23.39
N ILE A 464 11.20 5.46 -23.49
CA ILE A 464 10.92 4.33 -22.60
C ILE A 464 11.32 4.65 -21.15
N GLN A 465 12.50 5.23 -20.90
CA GLN A 465 12.89 5.55 -19.53
C GLN A 465 12.10 6.72 -18.95
N ASP A 466 11.77 7.72 -19.76
CA ASP A 466 10.92 8.83 -19.31
C ASP A 466 9.51 8.32 -18.95
N GLU A 467 9.00 7.32 -19.69
CA GLU A 467 7.77 6.61 -19.34
C GLU A 467 7.93 5.78 -18.05
N LYS A 468 9.00 4.98 -17.90
CA LYS A 468 9.28 4.22 -16.67
C LYS A 468 9.33 5.13 -15.43
N LYS A 469 9.95 6.31 -15.53
CA LYS A 469 9.94 7.33 -14.46
C LYS A 469 8.55 7.90 -14.17
N LEU A 470 7.67 7.99 -15.17
CA LEU A 470 6.29 8.44 -15.01
C LEU A 470 5.44 7.38 -14.28
N ILE A 471 5.55 6.12 -14.70
CA ILE A 471 4.72 5.01 -14.19
C ILE A 471 5.30 4.31 -12.95
N GLY A 472 6.59 4.47 -12.66
CA GLY A 472 7.28 3.72 -11.60
C GLY A 472 7.22 2.21 -11.85
N SER A 473 7.27 1.41 -10.79
CA SER A 473 7.16 -0.05 -10.87
C SER A 473 5.76 -0.59 -10.51
N GLY A 474 4.72 0.24 -10.51
CA GLY A 474 3.38 -0.13 -9.99
C GLY A 474 2.23 0.08 -10.98
N ASN A 475 1.40 -0.97 -11.15
CA ASN A 475 0.29 -1.01 -12.13
C ASN A 475 -0.74 0.13 -11.99
N ARG A 476 -0.88 0.75 -10.80
CA ARG A 476 -1.82 1.86 -10.58
C ARG A 476 -1.53 3.06 -11.48
N LYS A 477 -0.26 3.46 -11.61
CA LYS A 477 0.14 4.58 -12.49
C LYS A 477 0.07 4.20 -13.96
N VAL A 478 0.44 2.96 -14.32
CA VAL A 478 0.30 2.40 -15.67
C VAL A 478 -1.16 2.53 -16.14
N ASN A 479 -2.10 1.99 -15.37
CA ASN A 479 -3.53 2.03 -15.69
C ASN A 479 -4.08 3.45 -15.75
N LEU A 480 -3.61 4.35 -14.87
CA LEU A 480 -4.00 5.76 -14.87
C LEU A 480 -3.53 6.50 -16.14
N VAL A 481 -2.28 6.26 -16.57
CA VAL A 481 -1.73 6.82 -17.82
C VAL A 481 -2.49 6.29 -19.04
N ILE A 482 -2.80 5.00 -19.08
CA ILE A 482 -3.56 4.37 -20.17
C ILE A 482 -4.97 4.94 -20.25
N ALA A 483 -5.68 5.05 -19.13
CA ALA A 483 -7.02 5.64 -19.07
C ALA A 483 -7.02 7.12 -19.54
N TYR A 484 -6.02 7.91 -19.12
CA TYR A 484 -5.83 9.29 -19.59
C TYR A 484 -5.62 9.34 -21.12
N ARG A 485 -4.70 8.52 -21.66
CA ARG A 485 -4.37 8.49 -23.09
C ARG A 485 -5.55 8.03 -23.94
N ALA A 486 -6.32 7.04 -23.49
CA ALA A 486 -7.55 6.60 -24.14
C ALA A 486 -8.60 7.72 -24.20
N LEU A 487 -8.79 8.47 -23.11
CA LEU A 487 -9.69 9.63 -23.09
C LEU A 487 -9.20 10.77 -23.99
N LYS A 488 -7.91 11.11 -23.95
CA LYS A 488 -7.29 12.11 -24.85
C LYS A 488 -7.48 11.73 -26.33
N LYS A 489 -7.29 10.46 -26.68
CA LYS A 489 -7.51 9.90 -28.02
C LYS A 489 -8.98 10.01 -28.45
N LYS A 490 -9.93 9.73 -27.54
CA LYS A 490 -11.38 9.88 -27.76
C LYS A 490 -11.80 11.35 -28.00
N LEU A 491 -11.21 12.31 -27.27
CA LEU A 491 -11.56 13.73 -27.36
C LEU A 491 -10.81 14.50 -28.46
N GLY A 492 -9.70 13.95 -28.99
CA GLY A 492 -8.83 14.63 -29.95
C GLY A 492 -8.03 15.80 -29.37
N ARG A 493 -8.12 16.05 -28.06
CA ARG A 493 -7.39 17.07 -27.31
C ARG A 493 -7.12 16.62 -25.87
N ARG A 494 -6.29 17.37 -25.15
CA ARG A 494 -6.12 17.21 -23.70
C ARG A 494 -7.50 17.36 -23.00
N PRO A 495 -7.91 16.40 -22.15
CA PRO A 495 -9.13 16.55 -21.35
C PRO A 495 -8.93 17.59 -20.24
N THR A 496 -10.01 18.26 -19.83
CA THR A 496 -10.05 19.03 -18.57
C THR A 496 -10.13 18.07 -17.38
N TYR A 497 -9.84 18.53 -16.16
CA TYR A 497 -9.90 17.65 -14.99
C TYR A 497 -11.34 17.15 -14.72
N LEU A 498 -12.35 17.98 -15.04
CA LEU A 498 -13.74 17.57 -14.93
C LEU A 498 -14.12 16.50 -15.99
N GLU A 499 -13.60 16.59 -17.21
CA GLU A 499 -13.80 15.56 -18.24
C GLU A 499 -13.13 14.22 -17.87
N VAL A 500 -11.94 14.27 -17.26
CA VAL A 500 -11.28 13.09 -16.68
C VAL A 500 -12.16 12.44 -15.62
N HIS A 501 -12.86 13.21 -14.80
CA HIS A 501 -13.77 12.69 -13.77
C HIS A 501 -15.04 12.06 -14.35
N GLN A 502 -15.66 12.72 -15.33
CA GLN A 502 -16.97 12.34 -15.86
C GLN A 502 -16.92 11.30 -16.99
N GLN A 503 -15.81 11.25 -17.74
CA GLN A 503 -15.65 10.39 -18.92
C GLN A 503 -14.45 9.44 -18.84
N GLY A 504 -13.61 9.55 -17.82
CA GLY A 504 -12.50 8.63 -17.58
C GLY A 504 -12.97 7.26 -17.09
N THR A 505 -12.23 6.22 -17.47
CA THR A 505 -12.45 4.83 -16.99
C THR A 505 -11.80 4.56 -15.64
N CYS A 506 -10.93 5.46 -15.17
CA CYS A 506 -10.25 5.39 -13.89
C CYS A 506 -10.86 6.39 -12.89
N ASP A 507 -10.65 6.17 -11.59
CA ASP A 507 -11.06 7.14 -10.58
C ASP A 507 -10.13 8.36 -10.60
N SER A 508 -10.67 9.52 -10.94
CA SER A 508 -9.95 10.80 -11.02
C SER A 508 -9.26 11.22 -9.72
N LYS A 509 -9.60 10.65 -8.56
CA LYS A 509 -8.87 10.89 -7.31
C LYS A 509 -7.44 10.34 -7.36
N GLU A 510 -7.15 9.40 -8.26
CA GLU A 510 -5.85 8.75 -8.40
C GLU A 510 -4.77 9.73 -8.90
N PHE A 511 -5.12 10.72 -9.73
CA PHE A 511 -4.17 11.78 -10.14
C PHE A 511 -3.58 12.51 -8.92
N ARG A 512 -4.43 12.91 -7.99
CA ARG A 512 -4.01 13.50 -6.72
C ARG A 512 -3.19 12.52 -5.87
N LEU A 513 -3.61 11.25 -5.77
CA LEU A 513 -2.98 10.28 -4.88
C LEU A 513 -1.59 9.84 -5.38
N LEU A 514 -1.42 9.69 -6.70
CA LEU A 514 -0.19 9.15 -7.31
C LEU A 514 0.76 10.25 -7.80
N PHE A 515 0.23 11.41 -8.18
CA PHE A 515 1.01 12.53 -8.74
C PHE A 515 0.91 13.84 -7.94
N GLY A 516 0.13 13.88 -6.86
CA GLY A 516 -0.08 15.06 -6.02
C GLY A 516 -1.13 16.03 -6.54
N SER A 517 -1.15 16.26 -7.86
CA SER A 517 -2.17 17.04 -8.57
C SER A 517 -2.30 16.61 -10.04
N TYR A 518 -3.47 16.82 -10.65
CA TYR A 518 -3.67 16.60 -12.09
C TYR A 518 -2.68 17.38 -12.96
N TYR A 519 -2.38 18.65 -12.65
CA TYR A 519 -1.41 19.42 -13.43
C TYR A 519 0.04 18.98 -13.20
N LEU A 520 0.33 18.33 -12.06
CA LEU A 520 1.64 17.71 -11.81
C LEU A 520 1.77 16.36 -12.53
N PHE A 521 0.65 15.65 -12.75
CA PHE A 521 0.60 14.54 -13.69
C PHE A 521 0.87 15.03 -15.13
N LEU A 522 0.21 16.09 -15.58
CA LEU A 522 0.43 16.65 -16.94
C LEU A 522 1.88 17.11 -17.13
N LEU A 523 2.47 17.76 -16.11
CA LEU A 523 3.88 18.12 -16.07
C LEU A 523 4.80 16.90 -16.25
N LYS A 524 4.59 15.84 -15.45
CA LYS A 524 5.41 14.63 -15.49
C LYS A 524 5.24 13.82 -16.78
N SER A 525 4.04 13.82 -17.37
CA SER A 525 3.73 13.15 -18.63
C SER A 525 4.09 13.96 -19.88
N LYS A 526 4.71 15.13 -19.71
CA LYS A 526 5.10 16.06 -20.80
C LYS A 526 3.92 16.52 -21.67
N GLU A 527 2.75 16.62 -21.06
CA GLU A 527 1.48 17.08 -21.67
C GLU A 527 1.28 18.61 -21.57
N LEU A 528 2.28 19.32 -21.03
CA LEU A 528 2.32 20.77 -20.88
C LEU A 528 3.28 21.41 -21.87
N ASP A 529 2.95 22.60 -22.37
CA ASP A 529 3.88 23.41 -23.16
C ASP A 529 4.99 24.05 -22.29
N LYS A 530 5.86 24.87 -22.89
CA LYS A 530 6.98 25.52 -22.19
C LYS A 530 6.57 26.55 -21.14
N GLN A 531 5.48 27.29 -21.38
CA GLN A 531 4.93 28.27 -20.45
C GLN A 531 4.18 27.56 -19.33
N GLU A 532 3.29 26.63 -19.68
CA GLU A 532 2.57 25.77 -18.74
C GLU A 532 3.52 25.01 -17.80
N THR A 533 4.58 24.41 -18.32
CA THR A 533 5.65 23.75 -17.53
C THR A 533 6.23 24.70 -16.48
N ALA A 534 6.53 25.95 -16.87
CA ALA A 534 7.10 26.96 -15.98
C ALA A 534 6.09 27.50 -14.94
N VAL A 535 4.79 27.46 -15.23
CA VAL A 535 3.70 27.75 -14.28
C VAL A 535 3.56 26.60 -13.28
N ALA A 536 3.45 25.35 -13.75
CA ALA A 536 3.29 24.16 -12.91
C ALA A 536 4.41 24.03 -11.88
N GLN A 537 5.67 24.18 -12.31
CA GLN A 537 6.84 24.13 -11.43
C GLN A 537 6.87 25.27 -10.40
N ARG A 538 6.45 26.49 -10.78
CA ARG A 538 6.55 27.65 -9.88
C ARG A 538 5.44 27.69 -8.84
N TYR A 539 4.25 27.20 -9.20
CA TYR A 539 3.07 27.21 -8.35
C TYR A 539 2.69 25.81 -7.84
N GLU A 540 3.62 24.85 -7.91
CA GLU A 540 3.47 23.47 -7.42
C GLU A 540 2.85 23.40 -6.02
N GLN A 541 3.36 24.18 -5.07
CA GLN A 541 2.85 24.22 -3.69
C GLN A 541 1.37 24.66 -3.61
N TRP A 542 0.91 25.51 -4.53
CA TRP A 542 -0.49 25.92 -4.60
C TRP A 542 -1.37 24.83 -5.22
N LEU A 543 -0.95 24.24 -6.33
CA LEU A 543 -1.65 23.14 -6.99
C LEU A 543 -1.85 21.96 -6.02
N LEU A 544 -0.80 21.62 -5.25
CA LEU A 544 -0.85 20.64 -4.18
C LEU A 544 -1.86 21.01 -3.07
N GLU A 545 -1.84 22.23 -2.52
CA GLU A 545 -2.80 22.63 -1.47
C GLU A 545 -4.24 22.64 -1.99
N ALA A 546 -4.48 23.25 -3.16
CA ALA A 546 -5.82 23.35 -3.75
C ALA A 546 -6.47 21.96 -3.94
N GLU A 547 -5.68 20.96 -4.34
CA GLU A 547 -6.17 19.61 -4.63
C GLU A 547 -6.18 18.68 -3.39
N SER A 548 -5.23 18.82 -2.47
CA SER A 548 -5.08 17.97 -1.29
C SER A 548 -5.87 18.43 -0.05
N THR A 549 -6.24 19.71 0.05
CA THR A 549 -6.81 20.24 1.30
C THR A 549 -8.08 19.52 1.74
N ILE A 550 -8.11 19.01 2.97
CA ILE A 550 -9.15 18.07 3.45
C ILE A 550 -10.54 18.72 3.41
N MET A 551 -11.50 18.06 2.75
CA MET A 551 -12.92 18.43 2.68
C MET A 551 -13.78 17.46 3.48
N ARG A 552 -14.15 17.85 4.72
CA ARG A 552 -15.25 17.20 5.48
C ARG A 552 -16.61 17.78 5.10
N LYS A 553 -16.59 19.06 4.73
CA LYS A 553 -17.61 19.88 4.06
C LYS A 553 -16.88 20.57 2.91
N SER A 554 -17.58 20.94 1.85
CA SER A 554 -17.08 21.65 0.66
C SER A 554 -16.64 23.09 0.89
N TYR A 555 -16.86 23.62 2.11
CA TYR A 555 -16.75 25.05 2.46
C TYR A 555 -15.47 25.75 1.97
N LYS A 556 -14.30 25.08 2.07
CA LYS A 556 -13.02 25.62 1.57
C LYS A 556 -13.06 25.92 0.07
N MET A 557 -13.60 25.00 -0.72
CA MET A 557 -13.71 25.16 -2.17
C MET A 557 -14.78 26.19 -2.52
N VAL A 558 -15.88 26.31 -1.75
CA VAL A 558 -16.86 27.39 -1.99
C VAL A 558 -16.29 28.78 -1.67
N VAL A 559 -15.43 28.93 -0.66
CA VAL A 559 -14.68 30.18 -0.43
C VAL A 559 -13.67 30.44 -1.55
N LEU A 560 -12.95 29.42 -2.03
CA LEU A 560 -12.05 29.56 -3.18
C LEU A 560 -12.82 29.96 -4.45
N LEU A 561 -13.99 29.35 -4.69
CA LEU A 561 -14.86 29.71 -5.80
C LEU A 561 -15.38 31.15 -5.68
N SER A 562 -15.77 31.61 -4.48
CA SER A 562 -16.15 33.01 -4.27
C SER A 562 -15.03 34.02 -4.56
N MET A 563 -13.76 33.58 -4.46
CA MET A 563 -12.62 34.38 -4.91
C MET A 563 -12.46 34.31 -6.44
N LEU A 564 -12.57 33.12 -7.04
CA LEU A 564 -12.45 32.91 -8.50
C LEU A 564 -13.54 33.63 -9.31
N GLU A 565 -14.74 33.79 -8.76
CA GLU A 565 -15.84 34.55 -9.36
C GLU A 565 -15.61 36.07 -9.38
N ARG A 566 -14.53 36.57 -8.76
CA ARG A 566 -14.04 37.94 -8.98
C ARG A 566 -13.36 38.12 -10.34
N GLY A 567 -13.06 37.02 -11.04
CA GLY A 567 -12.36 37.02 -12.32
C GLY A 567 -10.83 36.94 -12.20
N MET A 568 -10.17 36.78 -13.35
CA MET A 568 -8.73 36.51 -13.49
C MET A 568 -7.83 37.57 -12.82
N ASP A 569 -8.23 38.84 -12.80
CA ASP A 569 -7.40 39.93 -12.26
C ASP A 569 -7.55 40.08 -10.73
N ASP A 570 -8.72 39.76 -10.17
CA ASP A 570 -9.08 40.11 -8.78
C ASP A 570 -9.24 38.91 -7.83
N TRP A 571 -9.19 37.66 -8.32
CA TRP A 571 -9.32 36.48 -7.44
C TRP A 571 -8.20 36.33 -6.40
N LEU A 572 -7.03 36.94 -6.63
CA LEU A 572 -5.91 36.96 -5.67
C LEU A 572 -6.06 38.05 -4.59
N GLN A 573 -7.01 38.97 -4.73
CA GLN A 573 -7.25 40.00 -3.73
C GLN A 573 -7.77 39.38 -2.43
N PRO A 574 -7.38 39.90 -1.25
CA PRO A 574 -7.93 39.43 0.01
C PRO A 574 -9.45 39.48 0.03
N ILE A 575 -10.07 38.52 0.71
CA ILE A 575 -11.53 38.43 0.88
C ILE A 575 -11.89 38.41 2.36
N THR A 576 -12.95 39.12 2.74
CA THR A 576 -13.54 39.03 4.08
C THR A 576 -14.64 37.98 4.14
N ALA A 577 -15.00 37.53 5.34
CA ALA A 577 -16.11 36.58 5.49
C ALA A 577 -17.45 37.19 5.06
N ASP A 578 -17.64 38.50 5.28
CA ASP A 578 -18.82 39.27 4.85
C ASP A 578 -18.90 39.39 3.32
N GLU A 579 -17.77 39.57 2.63
CA GLU A 579 -17.70 39.54 1.16
C GLU A 579 -17.99 38.14 0.58
N SER A 580 -17.54 37.07 1.25
CA SER A 580 -17.83 35.69 0.83
C SER A 580 -19.28 35.27 1.11
N ALA A 581 -19.93 35.81 2.14
CA ALA A 581 -21.19 35.28 2.65
C ALA A 581 -22.36 35.24 1.64
N PRO A 582 -22.60 36.25 0.77
CA PRO A 582 -23.67 36.20 -0.21
C PRO A 582 -23.50 35.06 -1.21
N PHE A 583 -22.32 34.93 -1.81
CA PHE A 583 -22.03 33.85 -2.77
C PHE A 583 -22.08 32.48 -2.09
N PHE A 584 -21.44 32.36 -0.91
CA PHE A 584 -21.40 31.11 -0.16
C PHE A 584 -22.80 30.63 0.22
N TYR A 585 -23.68 31.53 0.66
CA TYR A 585 -25.06 31.19 1.01
C TYR A 585 -25.88 30.76 -0.23
N ALA A 586 -25.81 31.54 -1.32
CA ALA A 586 -26.50 31.24 -2.57
C ALA A 586 -26.08 29.87 -3.14
N TYR A 587 -24.77 29.58 -3.13
CA TYR A 587 -24.20 28.33 -3.63
C TYR A 587 -24.85 27.07 -3.03
N TYR A 588 -25.28 27.10 -1.76
CA TYR A 588 -26.03 25.98 -1.15
C TYR A 588 -27.54 26.13 -1.29
N MET A 589 -28.11 27.33 -1.31
CA MET A 589 -29.57 27.49 -1.37
C MET A 589 -30.17 27.24 -2.75
N ASP A 590 -29.42 27.55 -3.80
CA ASP A 590 -29.89 27.45 -5.19
C ASP A 590 -29.90 25.99 -5.69
N ASP A 591 -29.30 25.05 -4.95
CA ASP A 591 -29.20 23.63 -5.27
C ASP A 591 -29.61 22.77 -4.06
N GLN A 592 -30.74 22.05 -4.16
CA GLN A 592 -31.27 21.25 -3.06
C GLN A 592 -30.36 20.09 -2.63
N ASN A 593 -29.53 19.56 -3.52
CA ASN A 593 -28.57 18.49 -3.20
C ASN A 593 -27.39 19.05 -2.39
N ARG A 594 -26.86 20.21 -2.79
CA ARG A 594 -25.82 20.90 -2.01
C ARG A 594 -26.34 21.33 -0.64
N LYS A 595 -27.59 21.83 -0.59
CA LYS A 595 -28.29 22.16 0.65
C LYS A 595 -28.41 20.95 1.58
N SER A 596 -28.90 19.81 1.08
CA SER A 596 -29.15 18.61 1.89
C SER A 596 -27.87 17.96 2.39
N ILE A 597 -26.79 17.96 1.61
CA ILE A 597 -25.50 17.36 1.99
C ILE A 597 -24.75 18.23 3.01
N ASP A 598 -24.55 19.51 2.71
CA ASP A 598 -23.59 20.34 3.45
C ASP A 598 -24.23 21.44 4.29
N PHE A 599 -25.48 21.84 4.02
CA PHE A 599 -26.13 23.01 4.64
C PHE A 599 -27.46 22.68 5.36
N SER A 600 -27.56 21.45 5.89
CA SER A 600 -28.76 20.86 6.50
C SER A 600 -28.59 20.40 7.95
N ASP A 601 -27.45 20.69 8.60
CA ASP A 601 -27.19 20.33 10.00
C ASP A 601 -27.78 21.34 11.00
N ASP A 602 -27.76 21.01 12.30
CA ASP A 602 -28.38 21.82 13.35
C ASP A 602 -27.74 23.22 13.52
N GLU A 603 -26.56 23.46 12.95
CA GLU A 603 -25.96 24.80 12.86
C GLU A 603 -26.45 25.51 11.61
N THR A 604 -26.33 24.88 10.44
CA THR A 604 -26.66 25.49 9.14
C THR A 604 -28.15 25.73 8.92
N ARG A 605 -29.05 24.89 9.46
CA ARG A 605 -30.51 25.16 9.44
C ARG A 605 -30.87 26.52 10.07
N LYS A 606 -30.14 26.98 11.09
CA LYS A 606 -30.36 28.27 11.76
C LYS A 606 -29.93 29.48 10.92
N LEU A 607 -29.26 29.23 9.78
CA LEU A 607 -28.82 30.22 8.82
C LEU A 607 -29.85 30.43 7.70
N TRP A 608 -30.87 29.58 7.59
CA TRP A 608 -31.84 29.63 6.49
C TRP A 608 -32.72 30.89 6.55
N ASP A 609 -33.03 31.39 7.76
CA ASP A 609 -33.95 32.51 7.97
C ASP A 609 -33.24 33.88 8.19
N GLU A 610 -31.94 33.87 8.52
CA GLU A 610 -31.17 35.09 8.81
C GLU A 610 -29.75 34.94 8.23
N PRO A 611 -29.58 35.16 6.92
CA PRO A 611 -28.56 34.46 6.15
C PRO A 611 -27.16 35.05 6.24
N LEU A 612 -26.99 36.35 5.98
CA LEU A 612 -25.67 36.91 5.66
C LEU A 612 -24.75 37.03 6.87
N GLU A 613 -25.16 37.70 7.95
CA GLU A 613 -24.29 37.92 9.10
C GLU A 613 -23.91 36.60 9.80
N LYS A 614 -24.86 35.68 9.96
CA LYS A 614 -24.58 34.37 10.55
C LYS A 614 -23.71 33.50 9.63
N THR A 615 -23.87 33.60 8.31
CA THR A 615 -22.97 32.93 7.34
C THR A 615 -21.56 33.52 7.38
N ALA A 616 -21.39 34.84 7.49
CA ALA A 616 -20.08 35.47 7.69
C ALA A 616 -19.41 35.00 9.00
N ARG A 617 -20.17 34.89 10.10
CA ARG A 617 -19.69 34.29 11.36
C ARG A 617 -19.30 32.81 11.21
N LEU A 618 -20.05 32.03 10.43
CA LEU A 618 -19.70 30.65 10.09
C LEU A 618 -18.37 30.62 9.33
N ILE A 619 -18.27 31.32 8.18
CA ILE A 619 -17.09 31.36 7.29
C ILE A 619 -15.82 31.81 8.05
N THR A 620 -15.95 32.83 8.90
CA THR A 620 -14.89 33.31 9.80
C THR A 620 -14.33 32.17 10.65
N ARG A 621 -15.20 31.41 11.31
CA ARG A 621 -14.82 30.27 12.15
C ARG A 621 -14.28 29.12 11.30
N MET A 622 -15.01 28.71 10.27
CA MET A 622 -14.59 27.74 9.26
C MET A 622 -15.26 28.06 7.91
N PRO A 623 -14.50 28.16 6.80
CA PRO A 623 -13.18 27.58 6.62
C PRO A 623 -12.00 28.53 6.86
N MET A 624 -12.22 29.85 6.97
CA MET A 624 -11.12 30.82 6.86
C MET A 624 -10.07 30.66 7.96
N SER A 625 -10.46 30.62 9.23
CA SER A 625 -9.50 30.49 10.34
C SER A 625 -8.75 29.14 10.33
N THR A 626 -9.44 28.05 10.02
CA THR A 626 -8.85 26.70 10.03
C THR A 626 -7.92 26.48 8.85
N TRP A 627 -8.28 26.95 7.66
CA TRP A 627 -7.43 26.85 6.46
C TRP A 627 -6.21 27.77 6.56
N GLY A 628 -6.39 29.01 7.02
CA GLY A 628 -5.29 29.94 7.27
C GLY A 628 -4.32 29.49 8.38
N SER A 629 -4.76 28.62 9.30
CA SER A 629 -3.92 28.04 10.36
C SER A 629 -3.24 26.72 9.96
N SER A 630 -3.76 26.00 8.95
CA SER A 630 -3.29 24.65 8.58
C SER A 630 -2.44 24.60 7.31
N SER A 631 -2.42 25.66 6.49
CA SER A 631 -1.74 25.62 5.19
C SER A 631 -0.22 25.66 5.32
N ASN A 632 0.49 25.14 4.31
CA ASN A 632 1.94 25.18 4.19
C ASN A 632 2.48 26.59 3.82
N ARG A 633 2.00 27.64 4.51
CA ARG A 633 2.29 29.06 4.24
C ARG A 633 1.83 29.58 2.87
N VAL A 634 0.92 28.86 2.21
CA VAL A 634 0.31 29.25 0.92
C VAL A 634 -1.00 30.01 1.07
N VAL A 635 -1.61 29.99 2.27
CA VAL A 635 -2.83 30.72 2.62
C VAL A 635 -2.65 31.35 3.99
N SER A 636 -3.22 32.54 4.20
CA SER A 636 -3.28 33.20 5.50
C SER A 636 -4.66 33.75 5.83
N TYR A 637 -4.98 33.78 7.12
CA TYR A 637 -6.14 34.49 7.66
C TYR A 637 -5.70 35.38 8.81
N ASN A 638 -5.81 36.71 8.65
CA ASN A 638 -5.37 37.67 9.67
C ASN A 638 -6.22 38.96 9.59
N LYS A 639 -6.52 39.56 10.73
CA LYS A 639 -7.34 40.79 10.85
C LYS A 639 -8.67 40.75 10.07
N GLY A 640 -9.31 39.58 9.99
CA GLY A 640 -10.57 39.39 9.24
C GLY A 640 -10.44 39.21 7.73
N GLN A 641 -9.21 39.22 7.19
CA GLN A 641 -8.94 39.03 5.77
C GLN A 641 -8.32 37.64 5.51
N PHE A 642 -8.90 36.91 4.58
CA PHE A 642 -8.37 35.68 4.00
C PHE A 642 -7.61 36.00 2.72
N LYS A 643 -6.38 35.47 2.57
CA LYS A 643 -5.51 35.78 1.44
C LYS A 643 -4.71 34.57 0.98
N LEU A 644 -4.67 34.34 -0.33
CA LEU A 644 -3.73 33.43 -0.98
C LEU A 644 -2.34 34.07 -1.05
N LEU A 645 -1.31 33.39 -0.56
CA LEU A 645 0.06 33.89 -0.48
C LEU A 645 0.85 33.58 -1.76
N LEU A 646 0.28 33.98 -2.90
CA LEU A 646 0.84 33.77 -4.23
C LEU A 646 1.41 35.07 -4.79
N ASN A 647 2.59 34.99 -5.41
CA ASN A 647 3.17 36.07 -6.21
C ASN A 647 3.15 35.64 -7.69
N VAL A 648 2.09 36.00 -8.39
CA VAL A 648 1.80 35.52 -9.75
C VAL A 648 2.40 36.49 -10.75
N ARG A 649 3.22 35.99 -11.68
CA ARG A 649 3.73 36.85 -12.77
C ARG A 649 2.62 37.13 -13.76
N GLU A 650 2.71 38.27 -14.43
CA GLU A 650 1.72 38.72 -15.41
C GLU A 650 1.37 37.65 -16.45
N ASN A 651 2.37 37.06 -17.09
CA ASN A 651 2.23 36.00 -18.11
C ASN A 651 1.71 34.65 -17.56
N ASP A 652 1.65 34.48 -16.23
CA ASP A 652 1.24 33.24 -15.59
C ASP A 652 -0.21 33.32 -15.06
N ARG A 653 -0.83 34.52 -15.08
CA ARG A 653 -2.12 34.79 -14.43
C ARG A 653 -3.27 33.97 -15.00
N GLU A 654 -3.39 33.95 -16.33
CA GLU A 654 -4.46 33.26 -17.06
C GLU A 654 -4.43 31.76 -16.79
N ILE A 655 -3.31 31.09 -17.11
CA ILE A 655 -3.08 29.66 -16.90
C ILE A 655 -3.32 29.27 -15.43
N LEU A 656 -2.78 30.03 -14.47
CA LEU A 656 -2.95 29.68 -13.05
C LEU A 656 -4.39 29.90 -12.56
N TYR A 657 -5.10 30.91 -13.07
CA TYR A 657 -6.51 31.12 -12.78
C TYR A 657 -7.36 29.96 -13.30
N GLU A 658 -7.22 29.60 -14.58
CA GLU A 658 -7.94 28.51 -15.21
C GLU A 658 -7.71 27.18 -14.49
N TRP A 659 -6.45 26.84 -14.21
CA TRP A 659 -6.11 25.58 -13.51
C TRP A 659 -6.64 25.55 -12.08
N THR A 660 -6.61 26.68 -11.37
CA THR A 660 -7.20 26.78 -10.02
C THR A 660 -8.71 26.61 -10.08
N ARG A 661 -9.36 27.15 -11.12
CA ARG A 661 -10.79 27.01 -11.37
C ARG A 661 -11.18 25.58 -11.70
N GLU A 662 -10.49 24.92 -12.63
CA GLU A 662 -10.70 23.50 -12.95
C GLU A 662 -10.56 22.59 -11.72
N ILE A 663 -9.51 22.77 -10.90
CA ILE A 663 -9.36 22.03 -9.63
C ILE A 663 -10.56 22.30 -8.72
N CYS A 664 -10.97 23.56 -8.55
CA CYS A 664 -12.05 23.92 -7.64
C CYS A 664 -13.39 23.29 -8.07
N GLU A 665 -13.74 23.40 -9.36
CA GLU A 665 -14.97 22.87 -9.94
C GLU A 665 -14.98 21.33 -9.91
N TYR A 666 -13.91 20.66 -10.33
CA TYR A 666 -13.76 19.20 -10.20
C TYR A 666 -13.97 18.74 -8.75
N ARG A 667 -13.33 19.39 -7.78
CA ARG A 667 -13.39 18.99 -6.38
C ARG A 667 -14.77 19.17 -5.77
N LEU A 668 -15.50 20.21 -6.18
CA LEU A 668 -16.89 20.42 -5.76
C LEU A 668 -17.79 19.32 -6.32
N THR A 669 -17.74 19.08 -7.64
CA THR A 669 -18.50 18.01 -8.30
C THR A 669 -18.23 16.63 -7.68
N SER A 670 -16.96 16.23 -7.62
CA SER A 670 -16.52 14.96 -7.02
C SER A 670 -16.79 14.84 -5.52
N TYR A 671 -16.99 15.95 -4.81
CA TYR A 671 -17.43 15.93 -3.42
C TYR A 671 -18.92 15.63 -3.31
N PHE A 672 -19.76 16.34 -4.06
CA PHE A 672 -21.21 16.20 -3.96
C PHE A 672 -21.72 14.88 -4.56
N GLU A 673 -21.19 14.41 -5.69
CA GLU A 673 -21.56 13.11 -6.28
C GLU A 673 -21.39 11.96 -5.27
N ARG A 674 -20.16 11.80 -4.74
CA ARG A 674 -19.86 10.78 -3.71
C ARG A 674 -20.65 10.95 -2.41
N LYS A 675 -21.18 12.15 -2.15
CA LYS A 675 -22.01 12.45 -0.98
C LYS A 675 -23.50 12.22 -1.20
N SER A 676 -23.98 12.26 -2.44
CA SER A 676 -25.32 11.77 -2.80
C SER A 676 -25.38 10.24 -2.95
N GLU A 677 -24.24 9.59 -3.20
CA GLU A 677 -24.09 8.12 -3.21
C GLU A 677 -23.94 7.49 -1.81
N SER A 678 -23.77 8.29 -0.75
CA SER A 678 -23.50 7.84 0.65
C SER A 678 -24.69 8.02 1.59
#